data_AF-A0A960M1M5-F1
#
_entry.id   AF-A0A960M1M5-F1
#
_cell.length_a   1.000
_cell.length_b   1.000
_cell.length_c   1.000
_cell.angle_alpha   90.00
_cell.angle_beta   90.00
_cell.angle_gamma   90.00
#
_symmetry.space_group_name_H-M   'P 1'
#
loop_
_entity.id
_entity.type
_entity.pdbx_description
1 polymer ?
#
loop_
_entity_poly.entity_id
_entity_poly.type
_entity_poly.pdbx_seq_one_letter_code
_entity_poly.pdbx_strand_id
1 'polypeptide(L)'
;MHRITKSLKAPSRAGFLVLFSLCGWMPWAGWAAPYGIEGEATSFRQPDGSDIKLRVFGDEFYAVTETDDGYVVVFDSGARAYFYGELIASGEEIVSSGVMVRGGQDAQKLGFTKHIRITPGSRQGKAAKRFEAYDRVVRQTEAWEQKKSDTRDFRRLQALLASSPAASSLSGDGPITYAPPETTGDKVGITILVDFPDVAASIPVPEIDDFFNQPGYAGYGNKGSVFDYFYTQSARKLRYNNVITYYVRMQQPKSYYNDTSLDSGVCGRRLLEDALALLTAAGFDFSACTVNGSSNIEACNLLFAGADSGVWAKGLWPHRWSLASAYNVGGGKRVYDYQMTDIGSSLTIGTVCHENGHMLCKYPDFYDYDGDSSGCGKYTLMASGNHYYQTSPISVGAYLRYHSGWVEAVTLNPSVTERCSVRVDEGRIYLFDNPDAAWPGEYFLIENRAKVGWEATSGLPDQGLLIMHCDENGDRDAQEMTEALHYECSIEQADNAFDLENDRDSGDAYDLFHSGGVGPNMAFTDNTSPNAHWWKGATTSTTSGNHSGLLLQSISASGRTMTFISGTGTLSSTPEIGVDVSVLATETDYGTDASPVSFAVWNRQGGTLSYTLSTNASWMRLSTVGGTATTESDVVDLSFQSAGLSPGLYSGTITITDPGAANNPQTIGVALEVLAPPHISANSNAFTFSGFSGATGITQVLKLANTGGGSMAYALSWGSDWLSATVTNGLVLQEVDMIDLTMDTSGLGVGVYRDTVTVTSATADNSPYAIDVEVSITGSPEIQVSPATLLVQVTEGGEGSGGFSISNAGSSDLIFSLSDDQPSGEYAWVDTLSPGGAVYDWIDISSLGSAVSLADDGESAMLAIGFPFPFYDGVYSQFQIGANGVISFTSGNVGYSNQSLPSSEAPSQSVLVLWDDLNPSAGGTIRYHSTPERLVVSWLAVPFYGSSSLQTFQVVLYPDGRICFHYQTLNGTLTSATLGIQDGGNALEVAYNESYLKSGLAVEIRPPQEPGIVYTTTQGTVAPSATTSVWFTAFAAHLPPGNSTTLLTVACNDVDTPFLQIPIALAIVPASEDGDGDNLPDWWEVDYFGAPTQVNAATICSNGINTVWEAYVAGFDPTVPTAGFTFFGIEKDYEYFDQFIFDWPQVSGRLYNIYYSSNPISGFELLVEHFPGGIITNNPPRDDQTGFWGVEVLLAP
;
A
#
# COMPACT_ATOMS: atom_id res chain seq x y z
N MET A 1 29.56 41.94 22.39
CA MET A 1 29.77 43.30 22.94
C MET A 1 31.01 43.91 22.27
N HIS A 2 30.98 45.22 21.98
CA HIS A 2 31.99 46.07 21.31
C HIS A 2 32.03 46.10 19.76
N ARG A 3 31.37 47.16 19.24
CA ARG A 3 31.54 47.78 17.91
C ARG A 3 32.95 48.41 17.78
N ILE A 4 33.42 48.66 16.55
CA ILE A 4 33.64 50.03 15.98
C ILE A 4 34.44 49.99 14.62
N THR A 5 33.69 50.32 13.56
CA THR A 5 33.95 51.17 12.36
C THR A 5 35.16 51.02 11.40
N LYS A 6 34.76 50.85 10.13
CA LYS A 6 35.38 51.23 8.83
C LYS A 6 36.21 52.54 8.81
N SER A 7 37.21 52.58 7.93
CA SER A 7 37.60 53.78 7.17
C SER A 7 38.29 53.42 5.85
N LEU A 8 37.56 53.58 4.74
CA LEU A 8 38.06 53.60 3.36
C LEU A 8 38.74 54.94 3.04
N LYS A 9 39.88 54.91 2.35
CA LYS A 9 40.39 56.02 1.52
C LYS A 9 41.17 55.47 0.31
N ALA A 10 40.61 55.62 -0.88
CA ALA A 10 41.33 55.78 -2.15
C ALA A 10 41.31 57.30 -2.51
N PRO A 11 42.18 57.86 -3.38
CA PRO A 11 41.97 57.74 -4.85
C PRO A 11 43.19 58.00 -5.79
N SER A 12 42.91 57.93 -7.11
CA SER A 12 43.53 58.57 -8.31
C SER A 12 44.28 57.64 -9.30
N ARG A 13 43.70 57.28 -10.48
CA ARG A 13 43.55 57.98 -11.80
C ARG A 13 44.91 58.24 -12.49
N ALA A 14 45.21 57.96 -13.76
CA ALA A 14 44.54 57.59 -15.02
C ALA A 14 45.65 57.11 -16.01
N GLY A 15 45.49 56.45 -17.17
CA GLY A 15 44.38 55.98 -18.00
C GLY A 15 44.94 55.65 -19.41
N PHE A 16 44.34 54.73 -20.18
CA PHE A 16 44.19 54.81 -21.64
C PHE A 16 43.22 53.72 -22.17
N LEU A 17 42.22 54.16 -22.96
CA LEU A 17 41.21 53.38 -23.68
C LEU A 17 41.77 52.77 -24.98
N VAL A 18 41.24 51.61 -25.43
CA VAL A 18 40.46 51.42 -26.69
C VAL A 18 39.60 50.13 -26.60
N LEU A 19 38.36 50.20 -27.11
CA LEU A 19 37.22 49.26 -27.07
C LEU A 19 37.36 47.96 -27.92
N PHE A 20 36.69 46.86 -27.51
CA PHE A 20 35.39 46.38 -28.06
C PHE A 20 34.81 45.15 -27.32
N SER A 21 33.58 45.34 -26.83
CA SER A 21 32.45 44.45 -26.44
C SER A 21 32.51 42.91 -26.52
N LEU A 22 32.18 42.27 -25.39
CA LEU A 22 31.07 41.32 -25.21
C LEU A 22 30.93 41.00 -23.69
N CYS A 23 30.01 41.69 -23.00
CA CYS A 23 29.67 41.35 -21.61
C CYS A 23 28.53 40.32 -21.62
N GLY A 24 28.86 39.05 -21.41
CA GLY A 24 27.94 38.10 -20.79
C GLY A 24 28.01 38.30 -19.28
N TRP A 25 26.90 38.69 -18.66
CA TRP A 25 26.76 38.70 -17.21
C TRP A 25 26.62 37.25 -16.75
N MET A 26 27.61 36.74 -16.03
CA MET A 26 27.49 35.49 -15.25
C MET A 26 27.00 35.86 -13.84
N PRO A 27 25.90 35.26 -13.34
CA PRO A 27 25.59 35.31 -11.92
C PRO A 27 26.55 34.38 -11.17
N TRP A 28 27.05 34.89 -10.04
CA TRP A 28 27.70 34.09 -9.02
C TRP A 28 26.65 33.20 -8.36
N ALA A 29 26.90 31.90 -8.29
CA ALA A 29 26.19 30.97 -7.43
C ALA A 29 27.25 30.22 -6.64
N GLY A 30 26.96 30.04 -5.36
CA GLY A 30 27.68 29.22 -4.40
C GLY A 30 26.88 27.95 -4.12
N TRP A 31 27.51 26.78 -4.08
CA TRP A 31 26.88 25.47 -4.39
C TRP A 31 27.08 24.46 -3.23
N ALA A 32 25.98 24.07 -2.58
CA ALA A 32 25.90 22.96 -1.62
C ALA A 32 24.57 22.18 -1.83
N ALA A 33 24.52 20.84 -1.62
CA ALA A 33 23.41 19.93 -1.99
C ALA A 33 23.12 18.84 -0.90
N PRO A 34 21.88 18.28 -0.74
CA PRO A 34 21.37 17.15 -1.52
C PRO A 34 19.87 17.29 -1.88
N TYR A 35 19.60 17.87 -3.05
CA TYR A 35 18.33 17.64 -3.74
C TYR A 35 18.51 17.72 -5.25
N GLY A 36 17.96 16.73 -5.97
CA GLY A 36 17.89 16.71 -7.44
C GLY A 36 19.23 16.93 -8.13
N ILE A 37 19.24 17.13 -9.44
CA ILE A 37 20.31 17.96 -10.01
C ILE A 37 20.01 19.36 -9.47
N GLU A 38 20.95 20.00 -8.77
CA GLU A 38 20.72 21.34 -8.23
C GLU A 38 20.15 22.25 -9.33
N GLY A 39 19.00 22.86 -9.05
CA GLY A 39 18.30 23.69 -10.02
C GLY A 39 17.53 22.95 -11.12
N GLU A 40 17.25 21.66 -11.02
CA GLU A 40 16.27 21.01 -11.91
C GLU A 40 14.85 21.52 -11.62
N ALA A 41 14.07 21.75 -12.68
CA ALA A 41 12.74 22.33 -12.56
C ALA A 41 11.69 21.26 -12.22
N THR A 42 11.18 21.27 -10.99
CA THR A 42 10.03 20.46 -10.57
C THR A 42 8.73 21.24 -10.75
N SER A 43 7.61 20.53 -10.96
CA SER A 43 6.30 21.16 -11.08
C SER A 43 5.55 21.06 -9.76
N PHE A 44 5.03 22.19 -9.28
CA PHE A 44 4.19 22.25 -8.09
C PHE A 44 2.82 22.82 -8.45
N ARG A 45 1.75 22.17 -7.97
CA ARG A 45 0.37 22.63 -8.19
C ARG A 45 -0.13 23.45 -7.02
N GLN A 46 -0.38 24.73 -7.26
CA GLN A 46 -0.93 25.66 -6.28
C GLN A 46 -2.38 25.28 -5.90
N PRO A 47 -2.88 25.70 -4.72
CA PRO A 47 -4.26 25.44 -4.29
C PRO A 47 -5.35 26.04 -5.20
N ASP A 48 -5.02 27.07 -5.99
CA ASP A 48 -5.94 27.64 -6.99
C ASP A 48 -6.01 26.81 -8.29
N GLY A 49 -5.29 25.69 -8.34
CA GLY A 49 -5.23 24.77 -9.47
C GLY A 49 -4.19 25.13 -10.53
N SER A 50 -3.45 26.23 -10.38
CA SER A 50 -2.37 26.61 -11.31
C SER A 50 -1.09 25.82 -11.06
N ASP A 51 -0.38 25.46 -12.12
CA ASP A 51 0.93 24.79 -12.03
C ASP A 51 2.05 25.84 -12.14
N ILE A 52 3.05 25.72 -11.28
CA ILE A 52 4.27 26.52 -11.30
C ILE A 52 5.48 25.60 -11.42
N LYS A 53 6.57 26.13 -12.01
CA LYS A 53 7.85 25.43 -12.07
C LYS A 53 8.81 26.02 -11.06
N LEU A 54 9.40 25.16 -10.24
CA LEU A 54 10.27 25.51 -9.14
C LEU A 54 11.63 24.84 -9.30
N ARG A 55 12.68 25.52 -8.85
CA ARG A 55 14.05 25.03 -8.78
C ARG A 55 14.50 25.16 -7.34
N VAL A 56 15.07 24.11 -6.78
CA VAL A 56 15.62 24.12 -5.41
C VAL A 56 17.15 24.17 -5.52
N PHE A 57 17.76 25.08 -4.77
CA PHE A 57 19.20 25.27 -4.65
C PHE A 57 19.58 25.13 -3.18
N GLY A 58 20.66 24.43 -2.87
CA GLY A 58 21.02 24.09 -1.50
C GLY A 58 20.82 22.62 -1.15
N ASP A 59 20.91 22.35 0.15
CA ASP A 59 21.06 21.04 0.75
C ASP A 59 19.93 20.66 1.72
N GLU A 60 20.08 19.57 2.47
CA GLU A 60 19.04 18.99 3.33
C GLU A 60 18.94 19.75 4.64
N PHE A 61 19.96 20.57 4.94
CA PHE A 61 20.07 21.40 6.12
C PHE A 61 19.69 22.85 5.82
N TYR A 62 19.87 23.31 4.56
CA TYR A 62 19.36 24.59 4.09
C TYR A 62 19.16 24.63 2.56
N ALA A 63 17.98 25.05 2.11
CA ALA A 63 17.73 25.34 0.70
C ALA A 63 16.95 26.63 0.44
N VAL A 64 17.09 27.13 -0.79
CA VAL A 64 16.32 28.22 -1.38
C VAL A 64 15.56 27.68 -2.58
N THR A 65 14.25 27.94 -2.61
CA THR A 65 13.41 27.61 -3.77
C THR A 65 13.21 28.85 -4.63
N GLU A 66 13.38 28.72 -5.94
CA GLU A 66 13.14 29.76 -6.93
C GLU A 66 12.14 29.30 -7.98
N THR A 67 11.47 30.23 -8.64
CA THR A 67 10.81 29.97 -9.91
C THR A 67 11.84 29.62 -11.00
N ASP A 68 11.41 28.99 -12.09
CA ASP A 68 12.27 28.65 -13.24
C ASP A 68 13.02 29.85 -13.84
N ASP A 69 12.51 31.07 -13.63
CA ASP A 69 13.14 32.32 -14.05
C ASP A 69 13.89 33.08 -12.93
N GLY A 70 14.06 32.49 -11.75
CA GLY A 70 15.02 32.94 -10.73
C GLY A 70 14.46 33.82 -9.60
N TYR A 71 13.15 33.88 -9.40
CA TYR A 71 12.55 34.61 -8.28
C TYR A 71 12.39 33.70 -7.07
N VAL A 72 12.92 34.09 -5.92
CA VAL A 72 12.83 33.29 -4.70
C VAL A 72 11.38 33.21 -4.22
N VAL A 73 10.99 32.02 -3.79
CA VAL A 73 9.65 31.73 -3.28
C VAL A 73 9.74 31.09 -1.89
N VAL A 74 8.74 31.37 -1.07
CA VAL A 74 8.59 30.80 0.28
C VAL A 74 7.31 29.99 0.31
N PHE A 75 7.40 28.76 0.79
CA PHE A 75 6.24 27.92 1.03
C PHE A 75 5.55 28.32 2.34
N ASP A 76 4.26 28.63 2.27
CA ASP A 76 3.44 28.85 3.46
C ASP A 76 2.69 27.56 3.80
N SER A 77 3.03 26.93 4.93
CA SER A 77 2.43 25.66 5.36
C SER A 77 0.95 25.73 5.69
N GLY A 78 0.43 26.91 6.08
CA GLY A 78 -0.99 27.10 6.39
C GLY A 78 -1.83 27.26 5.14
N ALA A 79 -1.32 27.98 4.14
CA ALA A 79 -1.95 28.14 2.84
C ALA A 79 -1.67 26.96 1.89
N ARG A 80 -0.66 26.13 2.19
CA ARG A 80 -0.12 25.06 1.32
C ARG A 80 0.21 25.56 -0.09
N ALA A 81 0.82 26.74 -0.16
CA ALA A 81 1.06 27.47 -1.40
C ALA A 81 2.43 28.16 -1.39
N TYR A 82 2.99 28.37 -2.58
CA TYR A 82 4.20 29.17 -2.76
C TYR A 82 3.88 30.64 -3.00
N PHE A 83 4.57 31.52 -2.28
CA PHE A 83 4.49 32.97 -2.38
C PHE A 83 5.85 33.53 -2.77
N TYR A 84 5.90 34.68 -3.46
CA TYR A 84 7.18 35.36 -3.69
C TYR A 84 7.82 35.74 -2.35
N GLY A 85 9.12 35.53 -2.24
CA GLY A 85 9.92 35.85 -1.07
C GLY A 85 10.46 37.29 -1.10
N GLU A 86 10.55 37.91 0.07
CA GLU A 86 11.22 39.18 0.27
C GLU A 86 12.26 39.07 1.39
N LEU A 87 13.43 39.66 1.17
CA LEU A 87 14.48 39.71 2.16
C LEU A 87 14.16 40.81 3.19
N ILE A 88 14.14 40.46 4.48
CA ILE A 88 13.94 41.47 5.53
C ILE A 88 15.12 42.45 5.58
N ALA A 89 14.92 43.63 6.17
CA ALA A 89 15.91 44.71 6.16
C ALA A 89 17.27 44.34 6.79
N SER A 90 17.32 43.37 7.71
CA SER A 90 18.59 42.88 8.28
C SER A 90 19.39 41.99 7.32
N GLY A 91 18.75 41.47 6.27
CA GLY A 91 19.33 40.48 5.36
C GLY A 91 19.34 39.06 5.91
N GLU A 92 18.79 38.82 7.10
CA GLU A 92 18.94 37.53 7.80
C GLU A 92 17.82 36.53 7.47
N GLU A 93 16.73 36.96 6.85
CA GLU A 93 15.56 36.12 6.61
C GLU A 93 14.82 36.50 5.33
N ILE A 94 14.31 35.47 4.64
CA ILE A 94 13.38 35.63 3.53
C ILE A 94 12.00 35.28 4.06
N VAL A 95 11.07 36.22 3.96
CA VAL A 95 9.68 36.08 4.40
C VAL A 95 8.74 36.10 3.20
N SER A 96 7.54 35.54 3.39
CA SER A 96 6.49 35.63 2.36
C SER A 96 6.09 37.09 2.13
N SER A 97 6.03 37.50 0.87
CA SER A 97 5.44 38.79 0.45
C SER A 97 3.91 38.83 0.56
N GLY A 98 3.26 37.68 0.78
CA GLY A 98 1.81 37.53 0.67
C GLY A 98 1.27 37.49 -0.77
N VAL A 99 2.13 37.58 -1.79
CA VAL A 99 1.75 37.45 -3.20
C VAL A 99 1.98 36.02 -3.69
N MET A 100 0.90 35.26 -3.91
CA MET A 100 0.97 33.87 -4.39
C MET A 100 1.47 33.82 -5.84
N VAL A 101 2.39 32.90 -6.11
CA VAL A 101 3.03 32.70 -7.42
C VAL A 101 2.05 32.00 -8.37
N ARG A 102 1.84 32.55 -9.57
CA ARG A 102 0.98 31.97 -10.60
C ARG A 102 1.64 31.99 -11.97
N GLY A 103 1.33 31.00 -12.81
CA GLY A 103 1.80 30.95 -14.20
C GLY A 103 1.42 32.22 -14.99
N GLY A 104 2.40 32.82 -15.67
CA GLY A 104 2.20 34.02 -16.51
C GLY A 104 2.23 35.37 -15.78
N GLN A 105 2.50 35.40 -14.47
CA GLN A 105 2.75 36.65 -13.74
C GLN A 105 4.12 37.25 -14.11
N ASP A 106 4.17 38.57 -14.28
CA ASP A 106 5.42 39.32 -14.47
C ASP A 106 5.93 39.79 -13.09
N ALA A 107 6.74 38.94 -12.45
CA ALA A 107 7.28 39.18 -11.11
C ALA A 107 8.13 40.46 -11.05
N GLN A 108 8.79 40.84 -12.16
CA GLN A 108 9.56 42.09 -12.25
C GLN A 108 8.65 43.31 -12.14
N LYS A 109 7.49 43.32 -12.81
CA LYS A 109 6.49 44.39 -12.68
C LYS A 109 5.84 44.45 -11.30
N LEU A 110 5.82 43.32 -10.59
CA LEU A 110 5.33 43.25 -9.20
C LEU A 110 6.38 43.73 -8.17
N GLY A 111 7.61 44.02 -8.61
CA GLY A 111 8.66 44.61 -7.76
C GLY A 111 9.61 43.59 -7.11
N PHE A 112 9.52 42.31 -7.47
CA PHE A 112 10.40 41.27 -6.91
C PHE A 112 11.78 41.27 -7.57
N THR A 113 12.78 40.84 -6.80
CA THR A 113 14.18 40.75 -7.24
C THR A 113 14.58 39.28 -7.34
N LYS A 114 15.36 38.94 -8.37
CA LYS A 114 15.86 37.57 -8.58
C LYS A 114 17.01 37.24 -7.64
N HIS A 115 17.19 35.96 -7.33
CA HIS A 115 18.33 35.40 -6.62
C HIS A 115 18.66 36.11 -5.29
N ILE A 116 17.64 36.53 -4.54
CA ILE A 116 17.86 37.04 -3.19
C ILE A 116 18.40 35.91 -2.30
N ARG A 117 19.36 36.23 -1.42
CA ARG A 117 19.97 35.28 -0.48
C ARG A 117 20.07 35.93 0.89
N ILE A 118 20.01 35.12 1.95
CA ILE A 118 20.27 35.59 3.31
C ILE A 118 21.77 35.80 3.53
N THR A 119 22.14 36.46 4.62
CA THR A 119 23.55 36.59 5.02
C THR A 119 24.18 35.22 5.32
N PRO A 120 25.48 35.02 5.03
CA PRO A 120 26.17 33.74 5.29
C PRO A 120 26.00 33.25 6.73
N GLY A 121 26.23 34.12 7.73
CA GLY A 121 26.04 33.75 9.13
C GLY A 121 24.61 33.37 9.53
N SER A 122 23.59 33.83 8.79
CA SER A 122 22.21 33.37 9.00
C SER A 122 21.97 31.99 8.37
N ARG A 123 22.57 31.72 7.19
CA ARG A 123 22.53 30.40 6.55
C ARG A 123 23.21 29.36 7.44
N GLN A 124 24.44 29.61 7.86
CA GLN A 124 25.17 28.77 8.81
C GLN A 124 24.36 28.48 10.08
N GLY A 125 23.82 29.52 10.71
CA GLY A 125 23.01 29.37 11.91
C GLY A 125 21.69 28.61 11.70
N LYS A 126 21.16 28.53 10.47
CA LYS A 126 19.95 27.75 10.13
C LYS A 126 20.31 26.30 9.80
N ALA A 127 21.35 26.08 9.00
CA ALA A 127 21.86 24.76 8.64
C ALA A 127 22.31 23.98 9.89
N ALA A 128 23.15 24.58 10.74
CA ALA A 128 23.63 23.97 11.99
C ALA A 128 22.47 23.54 12.91
N LYS A 129 21.44 24.37 13.08
CA LYS A 129 20.27 24.02 13.91
C LYS A 129 19.48 22.84 13.36
N ARG A 130 19.40 22.71 12.03
CA ARG A 130 18.71 21.59 11.38
C ARG A 130 19.56 20.32 11.48
N PHE A 131 20.86 20.41 11.24
CA PHE A 131 21.79 19.29 11.44
C PHE A 131 21.78 18.79 12.89
N GLU A 132 21.86 19.68 13.88
CA GLU A 132 21.73 19.30 15.29
C GLU A 132 20.41 18.56 15.59
N ALA A 133 19.31 18.90 14.89
CA ALA A 133 18.05 18.20 15.05
C ALA A 133 18.04 16.82 14.40
N TYR A 134 18.66 16.69 13.23
CA TYR A 134 18.89 15.44 12.54
C TYR A 134 19.80 14.50 13.35
N ASP A 135 20.98 14.98 13.77
CA ASP A 135 22.00 14.17 14.43
C ASP A 135 21.59 13.70 15.83
N ARG A 136 20.71 14.45 16.52
CA ARG A 136 20.08 13.97 17.77
C ARG A 136 19.28 12.68 17.59
N VAL A 137 18.76 12.41 16.39
CA VAL A 137 17.95 11.22 16.09
C VAL A 137 18.82 10.16 15.42
N VAL A 138 19.56 10.56 14.38
CA VAL A 138 20.30 9.65 13.51
C VAL A 138 21.67 9.24 14.08
N ARG A 139 22.27 10.09 14.93
CA ARG A 139 23.58 9.86 15.57
C ARG A 139 24.70 9.56 14.57
N GLN A 140 24.71 10.30 13.48
CA GLN A 140 25.70 10.19 12.41
C GLN A 140 27.11 10.56 12.92
N THR A 141 27.23 11.62 13.72
CA THR A 141 28.52 12.06 14.28
C THR A 141 29.12 10.99 15.19
N GLU A 142 28.31 10.42 16.11
CA GLU A 142 28.76 9.37 17.03
C GLU A 142 29.21 8.10 16.28
N ALA A 143 28.42 7.68 15.28
CA ALA A 143 28.75 6.49 14.48
C ALA A 143 30.04 6.68 13.68
N TRP A 144 30.27 7.87 13.12
CA TRP A 144 31.48 8.18 12.38
C TRP A 144 32.72 8.24 13.28
N GLU A 145 32.62 8.89 14.45
CA GLU A 145 33.71 8.91 15.43
C GLU A 145 34.11 7.52 15.91
N GLN A 146 33.13 6.64 16.14
CA GLN A 146 33.41 5.25 16.49
C GLN A 146 34.20 4.55 15.36
N LYS A 147 33.80 4.75 14.10
CA LYS A 147 34.46 4.13 12.96
C LYS A 147 35.90 4.64 12.76
N LYS A 148 36.15 5.93 12.96
CA LYS A 148 37.51 6.49 13.01
C LYS A 148 38.32 5.85 14.14
N SER A 149 37.73 5.71 15.33
CA SER A 149 38.36 5.04 16.48
C SER A 149 38.75 3.60 16.19
N ASP A 150 37.84 2.80 15.63
CA ASP A 150 38.08 1.40 15.29
C ASP A 150 39.22 1.27 14.28
N THR A 151 39.28 2.19 13.32
CA THR A 151 40.36 2.25 12.33
C THR A 151 41.71 2.55 12.99
N ARG A 152 41.76 3.51 13.91
CA ARG A 152 42.98 3.84 14.68
C ARG A 152 43.45 2.67 15.53
N ASP A 153 42.55 1.99 16.21
CA ASP A 153 42.87 0.81 17.03
C ASP A 153 43.39 -0.35 16.18
N PHE A 154 42.75 -0.60 15.03
CA PHE A 154 43.22 -1.60 14.07
C PHE A 154 44.64 -1.31 13.58
N ARG A 155 44.94 -0.06 13.18
CA ARG A 155 46.31 0.37 12.79
C ARG A 155 47.31 0.14 13.92
N ARG A 156 46.97 0.56 15.14
CA ARG A 156 47.84 0.42 16.31
C ARG A 156 48.18 -1.04 16.58
N LEU A 157 47.20 -1.94 16.46
CA LEU A 157 47.40 -3.37 16.64
C LEU A 157 48.26 -3.97 15.52
N GLN A 158 48.04 -3.60 14.26
CA GLN A 158 48.91 -4.04 13.16
C GLN A 158 50.36 -3.61 13.37
N ALA A 159 50.60 -2.35 13.76
CA ALA A 159 51.94 -1.86 14.07
C ALA A 159 52.60 -2.63 15.24
N LEU A 160 51.83 -2.95 16.29
CA LEU A 160 52.30 -3.76 17.41
C LEU A 160 52.65 -5.19 16.97
N LEU A 161 51.82 -5.83 16.14
CA LEU A 161 52.07 -7.16 15.59
C LEU A 161 53.31 -7.20 14.69
N ALA A 162 53.49 -6.19 13.83
CA ALA A 162 54.65 -6.06 12.96
C ALA A 162 55.96 -5.80 13.72
N SER A 163 55.88 -5.22 14.93
CA SER A 163 57.05 -4.89 15.76
C SER A 163 57.45 -5.98 16.78
N SER A 164 56.70 -7.08 16.91
CA SER A 164 56.95 -8.11 17.92
C SER A 164 57.85 -9.25 17.42
N PRO A 165 58.97 -9.58 18.10
CA PRO A 165 59.82 -10.73 17.76
C PRO A 165 59.12 -12.09 17.87
N ALA A 166 57.92 -12.15 18.45
CA ALA A 166 57.15 -13.38 18.67
C ALA A 166 56.22 -13.77 17.51
N ALA A 167 56.09 -12.93 16.47
CA ALA A 167 55.27 -13.24 15.29
C ALA A 167 55.78 -14.48 14.52
N SER A 168 57.04 -14.88 14.72
CA SER A 168 57.63 -16.10 14.15
C SER A 168 57.38 -17.38 14.99
N SER A 169 56.73 -17.32 16.16
CA SER A 169 56.63 -18.47 17.08
C SER A 169 55.22 -18.82 17.58
N LEU A 170 54.16 -18.20 17.05
CA LEU A 170 52.77 -18.55 17.39
C LEU A 170 52.14 -19.37 16.25
N SER A 171 52.56 -20.63 16.13
CA SER A 171 51.94 -21.65 15.28
C SER A 171 51.10 -22.63 16.11
N GLY A 172 50.51 -22.19 17.23
CA GLY A 172 49.94 -23.09 18.24
C GLY A 172 48.61 -22.68 18.88
N ASP A 173 48.26 -21.39 18.88
CA ASP A 173 46.90 -20.91 19.15
C ASP A 173 46.43 -20.20 17.90
N GLY A 174 45.17 -20.45 17.50
CA GLY A 174 44.62 -19.94 16.24
C GLY A 174 44.86 -18.44 16.04
N PRO A 175 44.89 -17.95 14.78
CA PRO A 175 45.06 -16.52 14.53
C PRO A 175 44.06 -15.75 15.39
N ILE A 176 44.56 -14.75 16.13
CA ILE A 176 43.71 -13.78 16.79
C ILE A 176 42.91 -13.12 15.66
N THR A 177 41.69 -13.61 15.45
CA THR A 177 40.80 -13.19 14.38
C THR A 177 40.11 -11.93 14.87
N TYR A 178 40.67 -10.77 14.52
CA TYR A 178 39.85 -9.58 14.49
C TYR A 178 38.84 -9.73 13.37
N ALA A 179 37.56 -9.48 13.67
CA ALA A 179 36.54 -9.45 12.64
C ALA A 179 36.95 -8.43 11.57
N PRO A 180 36.76 -8.73 10.28
CA PRO A 180 36.96 -7.72 9.25
C PRO A 180 36.05 -6.51 9.54
N PRO A 181 36.38 -5.31 9.04
CA PRO A 181 35.53 -4.13 9.21
C PRO A 181 34.08 -4.49 8.85
N GLU A 182 33.10 -4.04 9.65
CA GLU A 182 31.68 -4.39 9.48
C GLU A 182 31.14 -4.09 8.07
N THR A 183 31.86 -3.32 7.27
CA THR A 183 31.58 -2.93 5.89
C THR A 183 32.15 -3.88 4.82
N THR A 184 32.31 -5.17 5.13
CA THR A 184 32.81 -6.20 4.19
C THR A 184 31.98 -7.49 4.30
N GLY A 185 32.14 -8.39 3.33
CA GLY A 185 31.39 -9.64 3.23
C GLY A 185 30.03 -9.49 2.57
N ASP A 186 29.16 -10.47 2.80
CA ASP A 186 27.78 -10.49 2.34
C ASP A 186 26.88 -9.69 3.26
N LYS A 187 26.18 -8.71 2.69
CA LYS A 187 25.18 -7.89 3.38
C LYS A 187 23.87 -7.91 2.61
N VAL A 188 22.78 -8.17 3.32
CA VAL A 188 21.43 -8.19 2.77
C VAL A 188 20.60 -7.09 3.45
N GLY A 189 20.33 -6.03 2.71
CA GLY A 189 19.37 -4.98 3.09
C GLY A 189 17.93 -5.38 2.78
N ILE A 190 17.01 -4.46 3.02
CA ILE A 190 15.61 -4.60 2.60
C ILE A 190 15.15 -3.36 1.84
N THR A 191 14.38 -3.58 0.79
CA THR A 191 13.70 -2.53 0.04
C THR A 191 12.20 -2.73 0.13
N ILE A 192 11.55 -1.84 0.87
CA ILE A 192 10.10 -1.82 1.08
C ILE A 192 9.47 -0.94 0.00
N LEU A 193 8.59 -1.54 -0.78
CA LEU A 193 7.84 -0.88 -1.84
C LEU A 193 6.44 -0.51 -1.35
N VAL A 194 6.02 0.71 -1.62
CA VAL A 194 4.75 1.27 -1.15
C VAL A 194 3.97 1.88 -2.31
N ASP A 195 2.68 1.58 -2.38
CA ASP A 195 1.72 2.32 -3.22
C ASP A 195 0.44 2.70 -2.43
N PHE A 196 -0.39 3.56 -3.01
CA PHE A 196 -1.47 4.24 -2.27
C PHE A 196 -2.84 4.15 -2.97
N PRO A 197 -3.97 4.09 -2.24
CA PRO A 197 -5.35 4.08 -2.76
C PRO A 197 -5.60 4.97 -4.00
N ASP A 198 -4.98 6.15 -4.02
CA ASP A 198 -5.07 7.20 -5.03
C ASP A 198 -3.85 7.31 -5.99
N VAL A 199 -2.73 6.65 -5.68
CA VAL A 199 -1.50 6.65 -6.49
C VAL A 199 -0.93 5.23 -6.57
N ALA A 200 -1.18 4.55 -7.69
CA ALA A 200 -0.67 3.21 -7.94
C ALA A 200 0.81 3.20 -8.37
N ALA A 201 1.48 2.08 -8.13
CA ALA A 201 2.83 1.84 -8.62
C ALA A 201 2.91 1.88 -10.15
N SER A 202 3.99 2.48 -10.67
CA SER A 202 4.27 2.61 -12.11
C SER A 202 5.34 1.65 -12.63
N ILE A 203 6.23 1.17 -11.75
CA ILE A 203 7.37 0.33 -12.11
C ILE A 203 7.16 -1.08 -11.53
N PRO A 204 7.30 -2.16 -12.31
CA PRO A 204 7.14 -3.53 -11.80
C PRO A 204 8.20 -3.90 -10.76
N VAL A 205 7.84 -4.75 -9.79
CA VAL A 205 8.77 -5.25 -8.76
C VAL A 205 10.05 -5.87 -9.34
N PRO A 206 10.00 -6.72 -10.40
CA PRO A 206 11.21 -7.29 -10.99
C PRO A 206 12.20 -6.23 -11.52
N GLU A 207 11.72 -5.10 -12.04
CA GLU A 207 12.59 -4.02 -12.50
C GLU A 207 13.31 -3.34 -11.33
N ILE A 208 12.64 -3.23 -10.17
CA ILE A 208 13.26 -2.68 -8.96
C ILE A 208 14.24 -3.69 -8.35
N ASP A 209 13.93 -4.98 -8.42
CA ASP A 209 14.86 -6.04 -8.02
C ASP A 209 16.13 -6.03 -8.86
N ASP A 210 16.00 -5.97 -10.19
CA ASP A 210 17.13 -5.81 -11.10
C ASP A 210 17.94 -4.53 -10.78
N PHE A 211 17.27 -3.41 -10.52
CA PHE A 211 17.91 -2.14 -10.14
C PHE A 211 18.78 -2.24 -8.87
N PHE A 212 18.36 -3.03 -7.88
CA PHE A 212 19.14 -3.22 -6.65
C PHE A 212 20.19 -4.32 -6.77
N ASN A 213 19.86 -5.45 -7.42
CA ASN A 213 20.58 -6.71 -7.24
C ASN A 213 21.24 -7.24 -8.53
N GLN A 214 20.74 -6.93 -9.72
CA GLN A 214 21.22 -7.56 -10.95
C GLN A 214 22.64 -7.07 -11.31
N PRO A 215 23.63 -7.98 -11.43
CA PRO A 215 24.95 -7.60 -11.91
C PRO A 215 24.89 -7.18 -13.39
N GLY A 216 25.47 -6.02 -13.69
CA GLY A 216 25.46 -5.42 -15.02
C GLY A 216 24.14 -4.76 -15.43
N TYR A 217 23.26 -4.43 -14.47
CA TYR A 217 22.00 -3.74 -14.75
C TYR A 217 22.21 -2.43 -15.54
N ALA A 218 21.39 -2.23 -16.57
CA ALA A 218 21.49 -1.06 -17.46
C ALA A 218 20.16 -0.32 -17.68
N GLY A 219 19.12 -0.67 -16.92
CA GLY A 219 17.80 -0.04 -17.03
C GLY A 219 17.87 1.46 -16.73
N TYR A 220 17.00 2.24 -17.38
CA TYR A 220 16.96 3.71 -17.30
C TYR A 220 18.30 4.44 -17.54
N GLY A 221 19.26 3.79 -18.20
CA GLY A 221 20.58 4.36 -18.47
C GLY A 221 21.55 4.30 -17.27
N ASN A 222 21.22 3.53 -16.23
CA ASN A 222 22.14 3.24 -15.13
C ASN A 222 23.36 2.47 -15.61
N LYS A 223 24.51 2.72 -14.97
CA LYS A 223 25.78 2.05 -15.28
C LYS A 223 25.83 0.60 -14.76
N GLY A 224 25.09 0.35 -13.69
CA GLY A 224 25.03 -0.89 -12.94
C GLY A 224 23.90 -0.80 -11.92
N SER A 225 23.70 -1.88 -11.18
CA SER A 225 22.80 -1.90 -10.02
C SER A 225 23.45 -1.27 -8.79
N VAL A 226 22.67 -1.12 -7.72
CA VAL A 226 23.21 -0.75 -6.39
C VAL A 226 24.26 -1.79 -5.94
N PHE A 227 24.03 -3.07 -6.21
CA PHE A 227 25.01 -4.15 -6.01
C PHE A 227 26.32 -3.86 -6.77
N ASP A 228 26.26 -3.59 -8.08
CA ASP A 228 27.45 -3.34 -8.90
C ASP A 228 28.28 -2.17 -8.37
N TYR A 229 27.60 -1.11 -7.90
CA TYR A 229 28.25 0.06 -7.32
C TYR A 229 29.09 -0.33 -6.10
N PHE A 230 28.48 -0.87 -5.04
CA PHE A 230 29.19 -1.20 -3.81
C PHE A 230 30.21 -2.33 -4.01
N TYR A 231 29.92 -3.29 -4.88
CA TYR A 231 30.86 -4.35 -5.24
C TYR A 231 32.11 -3.78 -5.91
N THR A 232 31.95 -2.82 -6.82
CA THR A 232 33.08 -2.16 -7.48
C THR A 232 33.85 -1.24 -6.54
N GLN A 233 33.16 -0.37 -5.79
CA GLN A 233 33.81 0.62 -4.91
C GLN A 233 34.60 -0.02 -3.77
N SER A 234 34.15 -1.17 -3.29
CA SER A 234 34.80 -1.93 -2.23
C SER A 234 35.97 -2.79 -2.70
N ALA A 235 36.36 -2.71 -3.97
CA ALA A 235 37.30 -3.64 -4.59
C ALA A 235 36.89 -5.11 -4.36
N ARG A 236 35.59 -5.39 -4.55
CA ARG A 236 34.93 -6.70 -4.38
C ARG A 236 34.86 -7.23 -2.95
N LYS A 237 35.12 -6.40 -1.94
CA LYS A 237 35.09 -6.80 -0.53
C LYS A 237 33.68 -6.75 0.09
N LEU A 238 32.73 -6.04 -0.53
CA LEU A 238 31.34 -5.92 -0.07
C LEU A 238 30.39 -6.38 -1.17
N ARG A 239 29.55 -7.38 -0.88
CA ARG A 239 28.44 -7.83 -1.71
C ARG A 239 27.15 -7.40 -1.04
N TYR A 240 26.54 -6.33 -1.55
CA TYR A 240 25.33 -5.74 -0.96
C TYR A 240 24.10 -6.01 -1.83
N ASN A 241 23.27 -6.95 -1.37
CA ASN A 241 21.99 -7.30 -1.99
C ASN A 241 20.83 -6.79 -1.14
N ASN A 242 19.61 -6.79 -1.70
CA ASN A 242 18.39 -6.38 -1.01
C ASN A 242 17.27 -7.40 -1.20
N VAL A 243 16.56 -7.71 -0.13
CA VAL A 243 15.24 -8.34 -0.24
C VAL A 243 14.24 -7.29 -0.69
N ILE A 244 13.54 -7.51 -1.81
CA ILE A 244 12.53 -6.59 -2.32
C ILE A 244 11.14 -7.08 -1.91
N THR A 245 10.35 -6.21 -1.28
CA THR A 245 8.97 -6.55 -0.93
C THR A 245 8.07 -6.47 -2.17
N TYR A 246 6.91 -7.14 -2.12
CA TYR A 246 5.79 -6.72 -2.96
C TYR A 246 5.38 -5.28 -2.63
N TYR A 247 4.62 -4.63 -3.51
CA TYR A 247 4.03 -3.33 -3.21
C TYR A 247 3.03 -3.45 -2.05
N VAL A 248 3.38 -2.84 -0.93
CA VAL A 248 2.51 -2.72 0.24
C VAL A 248 1.49 -1.63 -0.06
N ARG A 249 0.25 -2.06 -0.28
CA ARG A 249 -0.88 -1.15 -0.48
C ARG A 249 -1.25 -0.49 0.83
N MET A 250 -0.99 0.82 0.93
CA MET A 250 -1.33 1.57 2.14
C MET A 250 -2.83 1.68 2.33
N GLN A 251 -3.27 1.71 3.59
CA GLN A 251 -4.70 1.84 3.93
C GLN A 251 -5.22 3.27 3.74
N GLN A 252 -4.32 4.26 3.83
CA GLN A 252 -4.64 5.67 3.66
C GLN A 252 -4.12 6.20 2.30
N PRO A 253 -4.80 7.19 1.69
CA PRO A 253 -4.33 7.80 0.44
C PRO A 253 -2.97 8.49 0.63
N LYS A 254 -2.23 8.71 -0.46
CA LYS A 254 -0.92 9.39 -0.43
C LYS A 254 -1.01 10.75 0.25
N SER A 255 -2.11 11.48 0.08
CA SER A 255 -2.33 12.78 0.73
C SER A 255 -2.29 12.74 2.26
N TYR A 256 -2.56 11.59 2.89
CA TYR A 256 -2.45 11.41 4.35
C TYR A 256 -0.98 11.38 4.83
N TYR A 257 -0.12 10.74 4.04
CA TYR A 257 1.31 10.63 4.32
C TYR A 257 2.07 11.87 3.83
N ASN A 258 1.64 12.45 2.71
CA ASN A 258 2.26 13.63 2.08
C ASN A 258 1.69 14.96 2.61
N ASP A 259 1.72 15.17 3.93
CA ASP A 259 1.29 16.42 4.53
C ASP A 259 2.43 17.46 4.52
N THR A 260 2.39 18.38 3.55
CA THR A 260 3.40 19.45 3.38
C THR A 260 3.43 20.48 4.52
N SER A 261 2.53 20.39 5.50
CA SER A 261 2.62 21.18 6.74
C SER A 261 3.58 20.57 7.77
N LEU A 262 3.96 19.30 7.62
CA LEU A 262 4.81 18.56 8.54
C LEU A 262 6.22 18.37 7.97
N ASP A 263 7.19 18.23 8.88
CA ASP A 263 8.57 17.86 8.53
C ASP A 263 8.63 16.47 7.90
N SER A 264 9.52 16.30 6.91
CA SER A 264 9.65 15.06 6.16
C SER A 264 9.96 13.85 7.04
N GLY A 265 10.74 14.01 8.12
CA GLY A 265 11.02 12.93 9.07
C GLY A 265 9.77 12.39 9.79
N VAL A 266 8.77 13.25 10.01
CA VAL A 266 7.49 12.84 10.62
C VAL A 266 6.65 12.03 9.63
N CYS A 267 6.58 12.49 8.38
CA CYS A 267 5.84 11.84 7.31
C CYS A 267 6.47 10.49 6.91
N GLY A 268 7.79 10.46 6.71
CA GLY A 268 8.54 9.25 6.38
C GLY A 268 8.41 8.17 7.44
N ARG A 269 8.57 8.54 8.72
CA ARG A 269 8.39 7.60 9.84
C ARG A 269 6.99 7.00 9.86
N ARG A 270 5.96 7.83 9.69
CA ARG A 270 4.57 7.37 9.66
C ARG A 270 4.36 6.36 8.52
N LEU A 271 4.89 6.66 7.34
CA LEU A 271 4.77 5.78 6.18
C LEU A 271 5.46 4.43 6.43
N LEU A 272 6.69 4.46 6.96
CA LEU A 272 7.46 3.26 7.25
C LEU A 272 6.81 2.39 8.33
N GLU A 273 6.38 2.99 9.44
CA GLU A 273 5.74 2.26 10.56
C GLU A 273 4.46 1.56 10.12
N ASP A 274 3.61 2.23 9.32
CA ASP A 274 2.39 1.63 8.78
C ASP A 274 2.71 0.50 7.78
N ALA A 275 3.70 0.68 6.91
CA ALA A 275 4.12 -0.35 5.95
C ALA A 275 4.70 -1.60 6.65
N LEU A 276 5.54 -1.41 7.67
CA LEU A 276 6.08 -2.49 8.48
C LEU A 276 5.00 -3.25 9.26
N ALA A 277 3.97 -2.55 9.76
CA ALA A 277 2.84 -3.18 10.41
C ALA A 277 2.07 -4.11 9.46
N LEU A 278 1.84 -3.67 8.22
CA LEU A 278 1.18 -4.48 7.19
C LEU A 278 2.02 -5.70 6.80
N LEU A 279 3.32 -5.53 6.56
CA LEU A 279 4.23 -6.64 6.25
C LEU A 279 4.32 -7.66 7.38
N THR A 280 4.41 -7.20 8.63
CA THR A 280 4.49 -8.09 9.80
C THR A 280 3.17 -8.84 10.01
N ALA A 281 2.03 -8.17 9.85
CA ALA A 281 0.71 -8.80 9.92
C ALA A 281 0.50 -9.85 8.81
N ALA A 282 1.07 -9.61 7.62
CA ALA A 282 1.05 -10.55 6.50
C ALA A 282 2.07 -11.69 6.65
N GLY A 283 2.91 -11.69 7.70
CA GLY A 283 3.93 -12.71 7.92
C GLY A 283 5.07 -12.66 6.92
N PHE A 284 5.45 -11.47 6.44
CA PHE A 284 6.61 -11.30 5.56
C PHE A 284 7.90 -11.81 6.24
N ASP A 285 8.77 -12.44 5.47
CA ASP A 285 9.99 -13.08 5.98
C ASP A 285 11.18 -12.14 5.92
N PHE A 286 11.62 -11.63 7.07
CA PHE A 286 12.80 -10.79 7.21
C PHE A 286 14.08 -11.60 7.52
N SER A 287 14.02 -12.95 7.52
CA SER A 287 15.10 -13.82 8.03
C SER A 287 16.44 -13.62 7.31
N ALA A 288 16.41 -13.36 6.00
CA ALA A 288 17.60 -13.15 5.17
C ALA A 288 18.33 -11.82 5.45
N CYS A 289 17.66 -10.82 6.03
CA CYS A 289 18.25 -9.49 6.22
C CYS A 289 19.43 -9.51 7.22
N THR A 290 20.56 -8.92 6.86
CA THR A 290 21.71 -8.77 7.76
C THR A 290 21.42 -7.74 8.84
N VAL A 291 21.83 -8.04 10.08
CA VAL A 291 21.64 -7.15 11.23
C VAL A 291 22.96 -6.81 11.91
N ASN A 292 23.03 -5.60 12.47
CA ASN A 292 24.16 -5.18 13.28
C ASN A 292 24.14 -5.82 14.68
N GLY A 293 25.13 -5.50 15.53
CA GLY A 293 25.22 -6.00 16.91
C GLY A 293 24.01 -5.64 17.81
N SER A 294 23.17 -4.69 17.39
CA SER A 294 21.89 -4.37 18.04
C SER A 294 20.70 -5.07 17.37
N SER A 295 20.89 -6.09 16.54
CA SER A 295 19.80 -6.75 15.81
C SER A 295 18.97 -5.84 14.91
N ASN A 296 19.46 -4.63 14.58
CA ASN A 296 18.82 -3.75 13.62
C ASN A 296 19.30 -4.13 12.22
N ILE A 297 18.39 -4.26 11.26
CA ILE A 297 18.71 -4.45 9.86
C ILE A 297 19.61 -3.30 9.40
N GLU A 298 20.73 -3.63 8.77
CA GLU A 298 21.82 -2.67 8.52
C GLU A 298 21.45 -1.57 7.51
N ALA A 299 20.56 -1.87 6.57
CA ALA A 299 20.05 -0.90 5.60
C ALA A 299 18.59 -1.21 5.23
N CYS A 300 17.74 -0.19 5.30
CA CYS A 300 16.34 -0.24 4.91
C CYS A 300 16.06 0.88 3.89
N ASN A 301 15.58 0.50 2.72
CA ASN A 301 15.19 1.41 1.64
C ASN A 301 13.66 1.46 1.57
N LEU A 302 13.06 2.65 1.63
CA LEU A 302 11.62 2.86 1.48
C LEU A 302 11.34 3.58 0.17
N LEU A 303 10.80 2.85 -0.81
CA LEU A 303 10.46 3.40 -2.11
C LEU A 303 8.93 3.53 -2.24
N PHE A 304 8.43 4.73 -2.53
CA PHE A 304 6.99 5.02 -2.56
C PHE A 304 6.49 5.51 -3.92
N ALA A 305 5.29 5.10 -4.34
CA ALA A 305 4.75 5.42 -5.65
C ALA A 305 4.46 6.91 -5.89
N GLY A 306 4.83 7.38 -7.09
CA GLY A 306 4.60 8.73 -7.60
C GLY A 306 5.52 9.79 -6.98
N ALA A 307 5.52 11.00 -7.55
CA ALA A 307 6.45 12.08 -7.19
C ALA A 307 6.50 12.45 -5.70
N ASP A 308 7.63 13.04 -5.28
CA ASP A 308 7.80 13.63 -3.96
C ASP A 308 6.78 14.76 -3.64
N SER A 309 6.92 15.37 -2.47
CA SER A 309 6.04 16.44 -2.00
C SER A 309 6.14 17.74 -2.81
N GLY A 310 7.20 17.92 -3.61
CA GLY A 310 7.56 19.17 -4.27
C GLY A 310 7.92 20.31 -3.30
N VAL A 311 8.10 20.02 -2.00
CA VAL A 311 8.40 21.01 -0.96
C VAL A 311 9.60 20.54 -0.15
N TRP A 312 10.67 21.34 -0.16
CA TRP A 312 11.90 21.05 0.57
C TRP A 312 11.64 20.73 2.04
N ALA A 313 12.17 19.60 2.50
CA ALA A 313 12.09 19.13 3.89
C ALA A 313 10.66 18.95 4.46
N LYS A 314 9.62 18.83 3.61
CA LYS A 314 8.22 18.70 4.05
C LYS A 314 7.49 17.57 3.33
N GLY A 315 6.49 16.98 3.97
CA GLY A 315 5.70 15.90 3.39
C GLY A 315 6.56 14.67 3.06
N LEU A 316 6.19 13.93 2.00
CA LEU A 316 7.01 12.83 1.48
C LEU A 316 8.13 13.41 0.60
N TRP A 317 9.21 13.84 1.25
CA TRP A 317 10.43 14.32 0.61
C TRP A 317 11.53 13.28 0.80
N PRO A 318 12.32 12.92 -0.23
CA PRO A 318 13.41 11.93 -0.10
C PRO A 318 14.43 12.34 0.96
N HIS A 319 14.80 11.44 1.86
CA HIS A 319 15.78 11.70 2.91
C HIS A 319 16.18 10.39 3.62
N ARG A 320 17.25 10.44 4.40
CA ARG A 320 17.54 9.44 5.44
C ARG A 320 17.06 9.90 6.82
N TRP A 321 16.56 8.95 7.60
CA TRP A 321 16.18 9.20 8.99
C TRP A 321 16.29 7.92 9.83
N SER A 322 16.01 8.05 11.13
CA SER A 322 15.85 6.91 12.04
C SER A 322 14.48 6.95 12.71
N LEU A 323 13.86 5.79 12.89
CA LEU A 323 12.64 5.68 13.67
C LEU A 323 12.86 6.18 15.11
N ALA A 324 11.81 6.66 15.76
CA ALA A 324 11.93 7.10 17.16
C ALA A 324 12.29 5.94 18.10
N SER A 325 11.88 4.73 17.75
CA SER A 325 12.27 3.47 18.37
C SER A 325 12.38 2.40 17.30
N ALA A 326 13.35 1.49 17.44
CA ALA A 326 13.49 0.38 16.50
C ALA A 326 12.20 -0.46 16.46
N TYR A 327 11.66 -0.66 15.27
CA TYR A 327 10.45 -1.42 15.02
C TYR A 327 10.77 -2.91 14.97
N ASN A 328 10.10 -3.72 15.78
CA ASN A 328 10.34 -5.17 15.81
C ASN A 328 9.54 -5.86 14.70
N VAL A 329 10.23 -6.50 13.76
CA VAL A 329 9.63 -7.22 12.63
C VAL A 329 9.52 -8.73 12.88
N GLY A 330 9.84 -9.19 14.10
CA GLY A 330 9.88 -10.60 14.46
C GLY A 330 11.24 -11.26 14.18
N GLY A 331 11.37 -12.53 14.54
CA GLY A 331 12.61 -13.30 14.32
C GLY A 331 13.87 -12.75 15.03
N GLY A 332 13.68 -11.88 16.03
CA GLY A 332 14.77 -11.17 16.70
C GLY A 332 15.37 -10.02 15.91
N LYS A 333 14.77 -9.60 14.79
CA LYS A 333 15.25 -8.51 13.92
C LYS A 333 14.40 -7.25 14.08
N ARG A 334 15.02 -6.10 13.80
CA ARG A 334 14.38 -4.78 13.95
C ARG A 334 14.73 -3.85 12.80
N VAL A 335 13.84 -2.93 12.44
CA VAL A 335 14.13 -1.83 11.51
C VAL A 335 14.32 -0.56 12.33
N TYR A 336 15.32 0.27 11.99
CA TYR A 336 15.60 1.50 12.72
C TYR A 336 16.01 2.64 11.79
N ASP A 337 17.17 2.51 11.15
CA ASP A 337 17.62 3.46 10.13
C ASP A 337 16.95 3.13 8.79
N TYR A 338 16.56 4.16 8.06
CA TYR A 338 16.02 4.01 6.71
C TYR A 338 16.37 5.22 5.83
N GLN A 339 16.44 4.97 4.52
CA GLN A 339 16.31 6.02 3.52
C GLN A 339 14.95 5.91 2.86
N MET A 340 14.38 7.04 2.43
CA MET A 340 13.20 7.05 1.58
C MET A 340 13.42 7.84 0.30
N THR A 341 12.87 7.34 -0.80
CA THR A 341 12.95 7.95 -2.14
C THR A 341 11.65 7.68 -2.91
N ASP A 342 11.21 8.60 -3.75
CA ASP A 342 10.03 8.40 -4.59
C ASP A 342 10.33 7.50 -5.81
N ILE A 343 9.32 6.73 -6.22
CA ILE A 343 9.31 5.96 -7.46
C ILE A 343 8.66 6.86 -8.52
N GLY A 344 9.51 7.59 -9.24
CA GLY A 344 9.11 8.42 -10.36
C GLY A 344 8.78 7.62 -11.63
N SER A 345 9.23 8.12 -12.78
CA SER A 345 9.11 7.43 -14.08
C SER A 345 10.41 6.77 -14.55
N SER A 346 11.49 6.94 -13.78
CA SER A 346 12.81 6.37 -14.04
C SER A 346 13.54 6.15 -12.71
N LEU A 347 14.26 5.04 -12.60
CA LEU A 347 15.09 4.73 -11.44
C LEU A 347 16.53 5.22 -11.67
N THR A 348 17.16 5.78 -10.64
CA THR A 348 18.56 6.24 -10.70
C THR A 348 19.32 5.87 -9.44
N ILE A 349 20.52 5.30 -9.58
CA ILE A 349 21.30 4.75 -8.46
C ILE A 349 21.99 5.80 -7.58
N GLY A 350 22.18 7.05 -8.05
CA GLY A 350 23.00 8.07 -7.40
C GLY A 350 22.61 8.38 -5.95
N THR A 351 21.40 8.92 -5.74
CA THR A 351 20.86 9.18 -4.40
C THR A 351 20.80 7.91 -3.55
N VAL A 352 20.31 6.80 -4.10
CA VAL A 352 20.21 5.53 -3.36
C VAL A 352 21.58 5.07 -2.86
N CYS A 353 22.63 5.14 -3.68
CA CYS A 353 23.99 4.77 -3.29
C CYS A 353 24.56 5.70 -2.21
N HIS A 354 24.32 7.01 -2.32
CA HIS A 354 24.73 8.00 -1.31
C HIS A 354 24.12 7.66 0.06
N GLU A 355 22.80 7.47 0.11
CA GLU A 355 22.09 7.15 1.35
C GLU A 355 22.47 5.79 1.95
N ASN A 356 22.71 4.80 1.09
CA ASN A 356 23.23 3.51 1.53
C ASN A 356 24.68 3.61 2.04
N GLY A 357 25.47 4.58 1.58
CA GLY A 357 26.78 4.93 2.14
C GLY A 357 26.68 5.33 3.60
N HIS A 358 25.69 6.16 3.97
CA HIS A 358 25.42 6.49 5.37
C HIS A 358 24.94 5.27 6.17
N MET A 359 23.99 4.48 5.66
CA MET A 359 23.42 3.35 6.41
C MET A 359 24.43 2.21 6.60
N LEU A 360 25.05 1.74 5.53
CA LEU A 360 25.98 0.60 5.55
C LEU A 360 27.33 1.00 6.12
N CYS A 361 27.86 2.16 5.69
CA CYS A 361 29.24 2.52 5.94
C CYS A 361 29.41 3.61 6.99
N LYS A 362 28.31 4.19 7.50
CA LYS A 362 28.33 5.28 8.48
C LYS A 362 29.10 6.50 7.99
N TYR A 363 29.18 6.71 6.67
CA TYR A 363 29.89 7.84 6.11
C TYR A 363 29.24 9.15 6.54
N PRO A 364 30.03 10.21 6.81
CA PRO A 364 29.52 11.58 6.89
C PRO A 364 29.36 12.16 5.49
N ASP A 365 28.69 13.30 5.40
CA ASP A 365 28.72 14.15 4.21
C ASP A 365 29.97 15.02 4.17
N PHE A 366 30.49 15.19 2.96
CA PHE A 366 31.69 15.94 2.60
C PHE A 366 31.40 17.16 1.72
N TYR A 367 30.13 17.53 1.55
CA TYR A 367 29.75 18.87 1.13
C TYR A 367 29.53 19.74 2.38
N ASP A 368 29.72 21.04 2.23
CA ASP A 368 29.51 22.04 3.28
C ASP A 368 28.02 22.39 3.39
N TYR A 369 27.51 22.48 4.62
CA TYR A 369 26.09 22.73 4.89
C TYR A 369 25.73 24.22 4.99
N ASP A 370 26.70 25.09 5.25
CA ASP A 370 26.50 26.54 5.22
C ASP A 370 26.78 27.15 3.84
N GLY A 371 27.40 26.35 2.97
CA GLY A 371 27.60 26.55 1.54
C GLY A 371 28.27 27.86 1.21
N ASP A 372 29.30 28.18 1.98
CA ASP A 372 30.34 29.14 1.61
C ASP A 372 31.56 28.44 0.97
N SER A 373 31.46 27.13 0.76
CA SER A 373 32.38 26.25 0.05
C SER A 373 31.65 25.06 -0.62
N SER A 374 32.37 24.33 -1.49
CA SER A 374 31.88 23.10 -2.14
C SER A 374 32.34 21.80 -1.44
N GLY A 375 33.02 21.90 -0.30
CA GLY A 375 33.67 20.76 0.37
C GLY A 375 34.56 19.95 -0.59
N CYS A 376 34.39 18.63 -0.65
CA CYS A 376 35.13 17.77 -1.60
C CYS A 376 34.58 17.79 -3.05
N GLY A 377 33.57 18.60 -3.35
CA GLY A 377 33.05 18.79 -4.71
C GLY A 377 32.64 17.50 -5.43
N LYS A 378 32.90 17.43 -6.73
CA LYS A 378 32.49 16.31 -7.61
C LYS A 378 33.39 15.08 -7.51
N TYR A 379 34.36 15.05 -6.59
CA TYR A 379 35.38 13.99 -6.52
C TYR A 379 35.00 12.80 -5.61
N THR A 380 33.91 12.89 -4.84
CA THR A 380 33.44 11.81 -3.95
C THR A 380 31.92 11.69 -3.91
N LEU A 381 31.41 10.46 -3.72
CA LEU A 381 29.98 10.15 -3.61
C LEU A 381 29.28 10.96 -2.50
N MET A 382 29.98 11.15 -1.38
CA MET A 382 29.43 11.82 -0.19
C MET A 382 29.53 13.34 -0.24
N ALA A 383 29.93 13.90 -1.39
CA ALA A 383 29.88 15.32 -1.69
C ALA A 383 28.85 15.53 -2.83
N SER A 384 29.17 16.29 -3.87
CA SER A 384 28.22 16.52 -4.98
C SER A 384 28.30 15.48 -6.11
N GLY A 385 29.14 14.46 -5.98
CA GLY A 385 29.45 13.52 -7.05
C GLY A 385 28.36 12.48 -7.41
N ASN A 386 27.33 12.32 -6.58
CA ASN A 386 26.13 11.52 -6.87
C ASN A 386 25.11 12.27 -7.75
N HIS A 387 24.99 13.59 -7.57
CA HIS A 387 23.89 14.39 -8.12
C HIS A 387 24.05 14.76 -9.60
N TYR A 388 25.27 15.05 -10.07
CA TYR A 388 25.50 15.40 -11.48
C TYR A 388 25.37 14.21 -12.43
N TYR A 389 25.51 13.00 -11.91
CA TYR A 389 25.53 11.75 -12.67
C TYR A 389 24.72 10.67 -11.95
N GLN A 390 23.42 10.92 -11.78
CA GLN A 390 22.48 10.06 -11.05
C GLN A 390 22.43 8.60 -11.54
N THR A 391 22.74 8.36 -12.81
CA THR A 391 22.80 7.01 -13.39
C THR A 391 24.20 6.39 -13.35
N SER A 392 25.23 7.16 -13.00
CA SER A 392 26.63 6.73 -12.96
C SER A 392 27.40 7.56 -11.90
N PRO A 393 27.05 7.45 -10.60
CA PRO A 393 27.62 8.29 -9.55
C PRO A 393 29.15 8.11 -9.45
N ILE A 394 29.85 9.17 -9.02
CA ILE A 394 31.30 9.15 -8.83
C ILE A 394 31.72 8.12 -7.76
N SER A 395 32.96 7.66 -7.83
CA SER A 395 33.55 6.76 -6.84
C SER A 395 33.60 7.35 -5.42
N VAL A 396 33.57 6.46 -4.42
CA VAL A 396 33.79 6.84 -3.01
C VAL A 396 35.24 7.29 -2.82
N GLY A 397 35.46 8.47 -2.22
CA GLY A 397 36.81 9.02 -2.01
C GLY A 397 37.72 8.15 -1.13
N ALA A 398 39.04 8.25 -1.32
CA ALA A 398 40.06 7.45 -0.63
C ALA A 398 39.87 7.40 0.89
N TYR A 399 39.59 8.53 1.52
CA TYR A 399 39.42 8.64 2.97
C TYR A 399 38.31 7.73 3.52
N LEU A 400 37.15 7.72 2.86
CA LEU A 400 36.00 6.91 3.27
C LEU A 400 36.22 5.41 2.99
N ARG A 401 36.84 5.09 1.84
CA ARG A 401 37.25 3.72 1.51
C ARG A 401 38.30 3.19 2.48
N TYR A 402 39.21 4.07 2.93
CA TYR A 402 40.23 3.77 3.90
C TYR A 402 39.64 3.35 5.25
N HIS A 403 38.72 4.14 5.81
CA HIS A 403 38.01 3.81 7.05
C HIS A 403 37.05 2.62 6.92
N SER A 404 36.71 2.21 5.70
CA SER A 404 35.89 1.00 5.45
C SER A 404 36.72 -0.26 5.26
N GLY A 405 38.05 -0.15 5.30
CA GLY A 405 38.99 -1.24 4.98
C GLY A 405 38.90 -1.73 3.54
N TRP A 406 38.33 -0.93 2.65
CA TRP A 406 38.19 -1.28 1.24
C TRP A 406 39.52 -1.14 0.50
N VAL A 407 40.40 -0.25 0.95
CA VAL A 407 41.73 -0.04 0.40
C VAL A 407 42.85 -0.32 1.41
N GLU A 408 44.00 -0.77 0.92
CA GLU A 408 45.26 -0.86 1.68
C GLU A 408 46.00 0.49 1.63
N ALA A 409 46.41 1.03 2.77
CA ALA A 409 47.21 2.26 2.82
C ALA A 409 48.69 1.96 3.04
N VAL A 410 49.54 2.42 2.13
CA VAL A 410 51.00 2.31 2.22
C VAL A 410 51.61 3.62 2.75
N THR A 411 52.28 3.56 3.90
CA THR A 411 52.84 4.76 4.55
C THR A 411 54.15 5.24 3.89
N LEU A 412 54.26 6.54 3.59
CA LEU A 412 55.36 7.21 2.86
C LEU A 412 56.34 8.05 3.72
N ASN A 413 56.23 7.99 5.05
CA ASN A 413 56.91 8.89 6.00
C ASN A 413 58.41 9.18 5.67
N PRO A 414 58.93 10.37 6.02
CA PRO A 414 59.99 11.12 5.29
C PRO A 414 61.42 10.54 5.29
N SER A 415 61.61 9.29 5.74
CA SER A 415 62.93 8.67 5.90
C SER A 415 63.42 7.86 4.69
N VAL A 416 62.59 7.64 3.66
CA VAL A 416 62.93 6.83 2.48
C VAL A 416 62.65 7.61 1.20
N THR A 417 63.63 7.68 0.30
CA THR A 417 63.40 8.12 -1.08
C THR A 417 63.08 6.90 -1.93
N GLU A 418 61.91 6.86 -2.54
CA GLU A 418 61.47 5.72 -3.34
C GLU A 418 60.49 6.12 -4.45
N ARG A 419 60.43 5.29 -5.50
CA ARG A 419 59.41 5.35 -6.54
C ARG A 419 58.19 4.55 -6.10
N CYS A 420 57.05 5.21 -6.18
CA CYS A 420 55.73 4.70 -5.88
C CYS A 420 54.96 4.45 -7.19
N SER A 421 54.05 3.48 -7.17
CA SER A 421 53.16 3.13 -8.27
C SER A 421 51.75 2.98 -7.70
N VAL A 422 50.77 3.65 -8.30
CA VAL A 422 49.36 3.58 -7.91
C VAL A 422 48.45 3.38 -9.11
N ARG A 423 47.57 2.39 -9.05
CA ARG A 423 46.64 1.99 -10.13
C ARG A 423 45.19 2.05 -9.63
N VAL A 424 44.29 2.58 -10.47
CA VAL A 424 42.89 2.88 -10.11
C VAL A 424 42.09 1.68 -9.56
N ASP A 425 42.44 0.46 -9.94
CA ASP A 425 41.72 -0.78 -9.61
C ASP A 425 42.52 -1.78 -8.75
N GLU A 426 43.65 -1.35 -8.17
CA GLU A 426 44.50 -2.23 -7.34
C GLU A 426 44.07 -2.29 -5.87
N GLY A 427 43.14 -1.42 -5.44
CA GLY A 427 42.68 -1.37 -4.04
C GLY A 427 43.74 -0.84 -3.06
N ARG A 428 44.69 -0.02 -3.52
CA ARG A 428 45.74 0.62 -2.72
C ARG A 428 45.68 2.14 -2.80
N ILE A 429 46.07 2.79 -1.71
CA ILE A 429 46.36 4.22 -1.63
C ILE A 429 47.70 4.42 -0.91
N TYR A 430 48.30 5.60 -1.05
CA TYR A 430 49.44 6.00 -0.25
C TYR A 430 49.02 6.97 0.85
N LEU A 431 49.70 6.89 2.00
CA LEU A 431 49.43 7.73 3.17
C LEU A 431 50.74 8.37 3.64
N PHE A 432 50.73 9.68 3.91
CA PHE A 432 51.82 10.37 4.58
C PHE A 432 51.32 10.95 5.90
N ASP A 433 51.82 10.41 7.02
CA ASP A 433 51.27 10.63 8.36
C ASP A 433 51.95 11.78 9.07
N ASN A 434 51.21 12.60 9.83
CA ASN A 434 51.82 13.57 10.73
C ASN A 434 52.53 12.82 11.88
N PRO A 435 53.88 12.90 11.98
CA PRO A 435 54.61 12.09 12.95
C PRO A 435 54.48 12.63 14.39
N ASP A 436 53.82 13.77 14.60
CA ASP A 436 53.64 14.33 15.94
C ASP A 436 52.55 13.59 16.70
N ALA A 437 52.96 12.75 17.65
CA ALA A 437 52.05 12.01 18.52
C ALA A 437 51.14 12.89 19.40
N ALA A 438 51.43 14.19 19.55
CA ALA A 438 50.54 15.14 20.23
C ALA A 438 49.39 15.65 19.33
N TRP A 439 49.44 15.33 18.03
CA TRP A 439 48.42 15.69 17.04
C TRP A 439 48.15 14.50 16.10
N PRO A 440 47.55 13.42 16.61
CA PRO A 440 47.24 12.26 15.80
C PRO A 440 46.04 12.56 14.88
N GLY A 441 46.01 11.93 13.70
CA GLY A 441 44.86 11.98 12.80
C GLY A 441 44.98 12.98 11.65
N GLU A 442 46.08 13.74 11.57
CA GLU A 442 46.39 14.58 10.41
C GLU A 442 47.32 13.84 9.43
N TYR A 443 46.96 13.76 8.15
CA TYR A 443 47.73 13.07 7.13
C TYR A 443 47.33 13.45 5.70
N PHE A 444 48.18 13.12 4.72
CA PHE A 444 47.84 13.18 3.30
C PHE A 444 47.53 11.77 2.77
N LEU A 445 46.42 11.63 2.04
CA LEU A 445 46.11 10.44 1.24
C LEU A 445 46.34 10.72 -0.24
N ILE A 446 46.98 9.79 -0.94
CA ILE A 446 47.25 9.90 -2.37
C ILE A 446 46.61 8.71 -3.09
N GLU A 447 45.68 8.99 -3.99
CA GLU A 447 45.04 8.00 -4.85
C GLU A 447 45.17 8.38 -6.34
N ASN A 448 45.08 7.38 -7.22
CA ASN A 448 44.96 7.62 -8.67
C ASN A 448 43.49 7.62 -9.07
N ARG A 449 43.07 8.63 -9.83
CA ARG A 449 41.74 8.76 -10.41
C ARG A 449 41.87 8.95 -11.92
N ALA A 450 41.18 8.11 -12.69
CA ALA A 450 41.25 8.16 -14.16
C ALA A 450 39.93 7.75 -14.78
N LYS A 451 39.60 8.31 -15.95
CA LYS A 451 38.33 8.10 -16.67
C LYS A 451 38.25 6.70 -17.33
N VAL A 452 38.39 5.64 -16.52
CA VAL A 452 38.35 4.23 -16.91
C VAL A 452 37.51 3.44 -15.89
N GLY A 453 37.06 2.24 -16.26
CA GLY A 453 36.26 1.41 -15.35
C GLY A 453 34.97 2.11 -14.90
N TRP A 454 34.73 2.19 -13.58
CA TRP A 454 33.57 2.90 -13.02
C TRP A 454 33.58 4.40 -13.36
N GLU A 455 34.75 5.01 -13.53
CA GLU A 455 34.83 6.45 -13.75
C GLU A 455 34.77 6.87 -15.23
N ALA A 456 34.67 5.90 -16.16
CA ALA A 456 34.60 6.18 -17.59
C ALA A 456 33.39 7.04 -18.02
N THR A 457 32.33 7.07 -17.21
CA THR A 457 31.04 7.73 -17.49
C THR A 457 30.51 8.55 -16.33
N SER A 458 31.23 8.63 -15.21
CA SER A 458 30.80 9.29 -13.97
C SER A 458 31.05 10.79 -13.94
N GLY A 459 31.51 11.34 -15.06
CA GLY A 459 31.84 12.75 -15.24
C GLY A 459 32.79 13.34 -14.20
N LEU A 460 33.75 12.52 -13.78
CA LEU A 460 34.95 12.95 -13.06
C LEU A 460 35.54 14.21 -13.73
N PRO A 461 35.75 15.32 -13.00
CA PRO A 461 36.21 16.58 -13.60
C PRO A 461 37.60 16.46 -14.25
N ASP A 462 38.62 16.09 -13.47
CA ASP A 462 40.00 15.88 -13.92
C ASP A 462 40.47 14.41 -13.77
N GLN A 463 41.65 14.05 -14.27
CA GLN A 463 42.29 12.74 -14.03
C GLN A 463 43.77 12.88 -13.68
N GLY A 464 44.22 12.17 -12.64
CA GLY A 464 45.57 12.30 -12.10
C GLY A 464 45.68 11.72 -10.69
N LEU A 465 46.72 12.13 -9.97
CA LEU A 465 46.80 11.88 -8.53
C LEU A 465 45.89 12.86 -7.80
N LEU A 466 44.90 12.33 -7.07
CA LEU A 466 44.11 13.08 -6.10
C LEU A 466 44.83 13.00 -4.75
N ILE A 467 45.15 14.17 -4.20
CA ILE A 467 45.76 14.30 -2.88
C ILE A 467 44.69 14.86 -1.95
N MET A 468 44.40 14.14 -0.87
CA MET A 468 43.47 14.58 0.16
C MET A 468 44.25 14.94 1.44
N HIS A 469 44.10 16.17 1.94
CA HIS A 469 44.58 16.57 3.27
C HIS A 469 43.48 16.27 4.28
N CYS A 470 43.75 15.34 5.19
CA CYS A 470 42.79 14.88 6.18
C CYS A 470 43.26 15.26 7.58
N ASP A 471 42.35 15.71 8.43
CA ASP A 471 42.55 15.79 9.89
C ASP A 471 41.28 15.28 10.56
N GLU A 472 41.38 14.16 11.28
CA GLU A 472 40.23 13.53 11.93
C GLU A 472 39.59 14.40 13.04
N ASN A 473 40.18 15.54 13.42
CA ASN A 473 39.61 16.52 14.35
C ASN A 473 38.97 17.75 13.66
N GLY A 474 39.04 17.81 12.32
CA GLY A 474 38.46 18.89 11.52
C GLY A 474 36.93 18.81 11.43
N ASP A 475 36.34 19.80 10.77
CA ASP A 475 34.90 19.90 10.54
C ASP A 475 34.64 20.24 9.05
N ARG A 476 33.69 19.58 8.41
CA ARG A 476 33.35 19.79 6.98
C ARG A 476 32.94 21.23 6.65
N ASP A 477 32.52 22.03 7.64
CA ASP A 477 32.07 23.41 7.48
C ASP A 477 33.21 24.42 7.81
N ALA A 478 34.46 23.98 7.96
CA ALA A 478 35.61 24.81 8.36
C ALA A 478 36.70 24.92 7.27
N GLN A 479 36.49 25.79 6.28
CA GLN A 479 37.33 25.97 5.09
C GLN A 479 38.56 26.88 5.28
N GLU A 480 38.81 27.40 6.48
CA GLU A 480 39.82 28.45 6.70
C GLU A 480 41.28 27.96 6.64
N MET A 481 41.50 26.64 6.61
CA MET A 481 42.82 25.99 6.55
C MET A 481 43.77 26.45 7.67
N THR A 482 43.27 26.47 8.91
CA THR A 482 44.01 26.86 10.11
C THR A 482 43.98 25.77 11.17
N GLU A 483 44.89 25.81 12.14
CA GLU A 483 44.91 24.84 13.25
C GLU A 483 43.57 24.76 14.00
N ALA A 484 42.88 25.90 14.14
CA ALA A 484 41.65 26.00 14.91
C ALA A 484 40.38 25.70 14.09
N LEU A 485 40.44 25.91 12.77
CA LEU A 485 39.31 25.79 11.84
C LEU A 485 39.87 25.28 10.49
N HIS A 486 39.59 24.01 10.20
CA HIS A 486 40.00 23.30 8.98
C HIS A 486 39.05 22.10 8.72
N TYR A 487 39.03 21.65 7.47
CA TYR A 487 38.20 20.52 7.05
C TYR A 487 38.63 19.21 7.67
N GLU A 488 37.68 18.31 7.93
CA GLU A 488 38.05 16.92 8.21
C GLU A 488 38.77 16.28 7.01
N CYS A 489 38.36 16.65 5.79
CA CYS A 489 38.97 16.21 4.54
C CYS A 489 38.87 17.30 3.47
N SER A 490 40.00 17.73 2.92
CA SER A 490 40.13 18.68 1.81
C SER A 490 40.79 18.00 0.60
N ILE A 491 40.55 18.54 -0.59
CA ILE A 491 41.25 18.17 -1.81
C ILE A 491 42.31 19.24 -2.12
N GLU A 492 43.55 18.81 -2.23
CA GLU A 492 44.64 19.70 -2.65
C GLU A 492 44.54 19.95 -4.16
N GLN A 493 44.03 21.13 -4.54
CA GLN A 493 43.86 21.52 -5.94
C GLN A 493 45.22 21.87 -6.57
N ALA A 494 45.64 21.09 -7.57
CA ALA A 494 46.98 21.18 -8.16
C ALA A 494 47.33 22.54 -8.78
N ASP A 495 46.33 23.32 -9.20
CA ASP A 495 46.48 24.66 -9.76
C ASP A 495 46.56 25.79 -8.71
N ASN A 496 46.35 25.46 -7.42
CA ASN A 496 46.33 26.36 -6.28
C ASN A 496 45.22 27.43 -6.34
N ALA A 497 44.12 27.18 -7.05
CA ALA A 497 43.02 28.14 -7.17
C ALA A 497 42.11 28.18 -5.92
N PHE A 498 42.07 27.07 -5.17
CA PHE A 498 41.19 26.87 -4.00
C PHE A 498 39.73 27.16 -4.35
N ASP A 499 39.30 26.71 -5.53
CA ASP A 499 37.95 26.98 -6.02
C ASP A 499 36.88 26.26 -5.19
N LEU A 500 37.21 25.10 -4.60
CA LEU A 500 36.34 24.37 -3.68
C LEU A 500 36.14 25.14 -2.36
N GLU A 501 37.23 25.58 -1.72
CA GLU A 501 37.20 26.32 -0.46
C GLU A 501 36.61 27.74 -0.61
N ASN A 502 36.68 28.32 -1.82
CA ASN A 502 36.17 29.66 -2.10
C ASN A 502 34.81 29.66 -2.83
N ASP A 503 34.19 28.49 -2.97
CA ASP A 503 32.87 28.32 -3.59
C ASP A 503 32.74 28.94 -4.99
N ARG A 504 33.78 28.73 -5.80
CA ARG A 504 33.83 29.23 -7.18
C ARG A 504 33.31 28.20 -8.17
N ASP A 505 33.64 26.93 -7.96
CA ASP A 505 33.03 25.77 -8.59
C ASP A 505 33.27 24.49 -7.76
N SER A 506 32.64 23.38 -8.16
CA SER A 506 32.73 22.09 -7.47
C SER A 506 33.79 21.15 -8.07
N GLY A 507 34.81 21.68 -8.73
CA GLY A 507 35.93 20.97 -9.34
C GLY A 507 35.98 21.13 -10.86
N ASP A 508 37.20 21.20 -11.39
CA ASP A 508 37.50 21.50 -12.79
C ASP A 508 38.55 20.56 -13.41
N ALA A 509 39.20 20.96 -14.51
CA ALA A 509 40.16 20.12 -15.26
C ALA A 509 41.63 20.36 -14.87
N TYR A 510 41.89 21.07 -13.76
CA TYR A 510 43.23 21.45 -13.32
C TYR A 510 43.53 21.05 -11.86
N ASP A 511 42.57 20.44 -11.16
CA ASP A 511 42.69 20.08 -9.74
C ASP A 511 43.63 18.90 -9.46
N LEU A 512 43.85 17.96 -10.39
CA LEU A 512 44.64 16.75 -10.13
C LEU A 512 46.09 16.87 -10.60
N PHE A 513 46.99 16.18 -9.89
CA PHE A 513 48.43 16.24 -10.18
C PHE A 513 48.82 15.21 -11.25
N HIS A 514 49.42 15.67 -12.35
CA HIS A 514 50.01 14.84 -13.39
C HIS A 514 50.96 15.66 -14.29
N SER A 515 51.95 15.00 -14.92
CA SER A 515 52.92 15.69 -15.82
C SER A 515 52.33 16.36 -17.06
N GLY A 516 51.08 16.06 -17.39
CA GLY A 516 50.35 16.66 -18.52
C GLY A 516 49.47 17.85 -18.12
N GLY A 517 49.41 18.20 -16.84
CA GLY A 517 48.53 19.24 -16.29
C GLY A 517 49.04 20.66 -16.58
N VAL A 518 48.21 21.66 -16.30
CA VAL A 518 48.55 23.08 -16.50
C VAL A 518 48.87 23.71 -15.15
N GLY A 519 50.07 24.26 -14.98
CA GLY A 519 50.47 24.93 -13.73
C GLY A 519 51.52 24.16 -12.92
N PRO A 520 51.57 24.32 -11.58
CA PRO A 520 52.52 23.61 -10.69
C PRO A 520 52.23 22.10 -10.50
N ASN A 521 51.29 21.52 -11.27
CA ASN A 521 50.69 20.18 -11.20
C ASN A 521 51.65 18.97 -11.34
N MET A 522 52.97 19.17 -11.31
CA MET A 522 53.99 18.11 -11.48
C MET A 522 54.71 17.73 -10.18
N ALA A 523 54.45 18.44 -9.08
CA ALA A 523 55.00 18.17 -7.77
C ALA A 523 54.08 18.71 -6.66
N PHE A 524 54.13 18.09 -5.49
CA PHE A 524 53.44 18.55 -4.28
C PHE A 524 54.38 18.44 -3.08
N THR A 525 54.77 19.58 -2.53
CA THR A 525 55.82 19.69 -1.51
C THR A 525 55.59 20.93 -0.62
N ASP A 526 56.34 21.06 0.48
CA ASP A 526 56.31 22.29 1.30
C ASP A 526 56.70 23.60 0.55
N ASN A 527 57.26 23.51 -0.66
CA ASN A 527 57.75 24.67 -1.41
C ASN A 527 56.95 24.93 -2.70
N THR A 528 55.91 24.13 -2.95
CA THR A 528 55.01 24.33 -4.10
C THR A 528 53.83 25.20 -3.71
N SER A 529 52.96 25.49 -4.67
CA SER A 529 51.64 26.09 -4.44
C SER A 529 50.67 25.25 -5.29
N PRO A 530 49.79 24.42 -4.71
CA PRO A 530 49.56 24.24 -3.27
C PRO A 530 50.77 23.64 -2.56
N ASN A 531 50.87 23.91 -1.26
CA ASN A 531 51.98 23.48 -0.42
C ASN A 531 51.52 22.33 0.49
N ALA A 532 52.44 21.44 0.84
CA ALA A 532 52.14 20.30 1.70
C ALA A 532 52.25 20.63 3.20
N HIS A 533 51.91 21.83 3.66
CA HIS A 533 52.03 22.15 5.09
C HIS A 533 50.93 21.49 5.93
N TRP A 534 51.23 21.20 7.19
CA TRP A 534 50.23 20.79 8.19
C TRP A 534 49.34 21.96 8.58
N TRP A 535 48.05 21.75 8.84
CA TRP A 535 47.20 22.73 9.52
C TRP A 535 47.63 22.95 10.96
N LYS A 536 48.24 21.95 11.60
CA LYS A 536 48.87 22.13 12.91
C LYS A 536 49.90 23.27 12.89
N GLY A 537 49.71 24.28 13.72
CA GLY A 537 50.54 25.48 13.77
C GLY A 537 50.18 26.54 12.71
N ALA A 538 49.17 26.30 11.87
CA ALA A 538 48.68 27.27 10.90
C ALA A 538 47.78 28.30 11.59
N THR A 539 48.03 29.58 11.32
CA THR A 539 47.18 30.70 11.77
C THR A 539 46.39 31.36 10.64
N THR A 540 46.74 31.01 9.40
CA THR A 540 46.16 31.43 8.11
C THR A 540 46.44 30.32 7.09
N SER A 541 45.68 30.27 6.00
CA SER A 541 45.88 29.34 4.88
C SER A 541 47.26 29.41 4.20
N THR A 542 48.03 30.49 4.43
CA THR A 542 49.37 30.67 3.87
C THR A 542 50.47 30.72 4.94
N THR A 543 50.23 30.12 6.12
CA THR A 543 51.21 30.15 7.22
C THR A 543 52.49 29.45 6.78
N SER A 544 53.65 30.06 7.10
CA SER A 544 54.97 29.50 6.82
C SER A 544 55.57 28.85 8.08
N GLY A 545 56.17 27.66 7.96
CA GLY A 545 56.95 27.01 9.03
C GLY A 545 56.31 25.76 9.66
N ASN A 546 55.10 25.43 9.27
CA ASN A 546 54.30 24.22 9.57
C ASN A 546 54.53 23.11 8.52
N HIS A 547 55.78 22.94 8.08
CA HIS A 547 56.15 22.02 7.00
C HIS A 547 55.86 20.56 7.36
N SER A 548 55.33 19.78 6.42
CA SER A 548 55.14 18.33 6.61
C SER A 548 56.38 17.51 6.29
N GLY A 549 57.24 18.03 5.41
CA GLY A 549 58.34 17.27 4.83
C GLY A 549 57.90 16.30 3.72
N LEU A 550 56.61 16.30 3.33
CA LEU A 550 56.13 15.56 2.17
C LEU A 550 56.77 16.13 0.90
N LEU A 551 57.28 15.25 0.06
CA LEU A 551 57.89 15.60 -1.22
C LEU A 551 57.44 14.59 -2.26
N LEU A 552 56.44 14.96 -3.05
CA LEU A 552 56.01 14.23 -4.23
C LEU A 552 56.56 14.92 -5.48
N GLN A 553 57.32 14.19 -6.28
CA GLN A 553 57.97 14.72 -7.48
C GLN A 553 58.01 13.69 -8.60
N SER A 554 58.34 14.12 -9.82
CA SER A 554 58.40 13.25 -11.00
C SER A 554 57.11 12.46 -11.22
N ILE A 555 55.96 13.13 -11.01
CA ILE A 555 54.63 12.54 -11.20
C ILE A 555 54.45 12.23 -12.69
N SER A 556 54.01 11.02 -13.03
CA SER A 556 53.84 10.57 -14.42
C SER A 556 52.69 11.28 -15.13
N ALA A 557 52.48 10.95 -16.41
CA ALA A 557 51.25 11.33 -17.11
C ALA A 557 50.05 10.62 -16.46
N SER A 558 48.86 11.22 -16.57
CA SER A 558 47.63 10.60 -16.08
C SER A 558 47.27 9.37 -16.91
N GLY A 559 46.71 8.36 -16.25
CA GLY A 559 46.39 7.08 -16.86
C GLY A 559 45.97 6.04 -15.82
N ARG A 560 45.69 4.81 -16.28
CA ARG A 560 45.23 3.72 -15.40
C ARG A 560 46.22 3.41 -14.26
N THR A 561 47.52 3.56 -14.54
CA THR A 561 48.61 3.46 -13.55
C THR A 561 49.40 4.75 -13.59
N MET A 562 49.71 5.30 -12.42
CA MET A 562 50.56 6.47 -12.25
C MET A 562 51.74 6.16 -11.34
N THR A 563 52.87 6.81 -11.59
CA THR A 563 54.07 6.69 -10.76
C THR A 563 54.53 8.06 -10.28
N PHE A 564 55.14 8.10 -9.10
CA PHE A 564 55.76 9.30 -8.54
C PHE A 564 56.96 8.92 -7.66
N ILE A 565 57.79 9.89 -7.30
CA ILE A 565 58.86 9.71 -6.32
C ILE A 565 58.47 10.43 -5.04
N SER A 566 58.54 9.71 -3.92
CA SER A 566 58.49 10.29 -2.57
C SER A 566 59.91 10.49 -2.04
N GLY A 567 60.22 11.65 -1.45
CA GLY A 567 61.49 11.90 -0.73
C GLY A 567 62.55 12.75 -1.45
N THR A 568 63.55 13.21 -0.68
CA THR A 568 64.50 14.30 -1.02
C THR A 568 65.81 13.85 -1.67
N GLY A 569 66.10 12.54 -1.69
CA GLY A 569 67.31 11.98 -2.25
C GLY A 569 67.20 11.65 -3.74
N THR A 570 68.34 11.31 -4.36
CA THR A 570 68.31 10.55 -5.61
C THR A 570 68.01 9.09 -5.29
N LEU A 571 67.14 8.45 -6.07
CA LEU A 571 66.91 7.01 -5.96
C LEU A 571 68.24 6.22 -5.99
N SER A 572 68.31 5.15 -5.20
CA SER A 572 69.48 4.26 -5.17
C SER A 572 69.75 3.68 -6.56
N SER A 573 71.01 3.50 -6.96
CA SER A 573 71.33 2.80 -8.22
C SER A 573 71.07 1.30 -8.16
N THR A 574 70.88 0.74 -6.96
CA THR A 574 70.52 -0.66 -6.74
C THR A 574 68.99 -0.78 -6.79
N PRO A 575 68.42 -1.64 -7.66
CA PRO A 575 66.97 -1.78 -7.77
C PRO A 575 66.35 -2.39 -6.50
N GLU A 576 65.07 -2.14 -6.29
CA GLU A 576 64.26 -2.78 -5.26
C GLU A 576 62.92 -3.20 -5.86
N ILE A 577 62.50 -4.43 -5.57
CA ILE A 577 61.23 -4.99 -6.04
C ILE A 577 60.08 -4.30 -5.30
N GLY A 578 59.20 -3.63 -6.04
CA GLY A 578 57.90 -3.16 -5.56
C GLY A 578 56.77 -4.07 -6.02
N VAL A 579 55.78 -4.27 -5.14
CA VAL A 579 54.53 -4.99 -5.42
C VAL A 579 53.33 -4.23 -4.85
N ASP A 580 52.21 -4.24 -5.57
CA ASP A 580 50.97 -3.51 -5.25
C ASP A 580 50.06 -4.26 -4.26
N VAL A 581 50.34 -5.54 -4.03
CA VAL A 581 49.62 -6.38 -3.06
C VAL A 581 50.58 -7.34 -2.35
N SER A 582 50.31 -7.64 -1.09
CA SER A 582 51.01 -8.70 -0.34
C SER A 582 50.24 -10.03 -0.36
N VAL A 583 48.92 -9.98 -0.57
CA VAL A 583 48.03 -11.13 -0.72
C VAL A 583 47.00 -10.85 -1.81
N LEU A 584 46.83 -11.81 -2.71
CA LEU A 584 45.71 -11.88 -3.66
C LEU A 584 44.68 -12.85 -3.10
N ALA A 585 43.42 -12.42 -2.97
CA ALA A 585 42.32 -13.29 -2.58
C ALA A 585 41.26 -13.30 -3.69
N THR A 586 40.72 -14.48 -3.99
CA THR A 586 39.57 -14.63 -4.89
C THR A 586 38.74 -15.83 -4.47
N GLU A 587 37.51 -15.87 -4.97
CA GLU A 587 36.62 -17.02 -4.85
C GLU A 587 36.14 -17.47 -6.24
N THR A 588 35.56 -18.65 -6.30
CA THR A 588 34.91 -19.19 -7.50
C THR A 588 33.88 -20.26 -7.16
N ASP A 589 32.88 -20.42 -8.00
CA ASP A 589 31.91 -21.50 -7.89
C ASP A 589 32.55 -22.85 -8.23
N TYR A 590 32.10 -23.92 -7.58
CA TYR A 590 32.53 -25.28 -7.93
C TYR A 590 32.37 -25.56 -9.43
N GLY A 591 33.38 -26.18 -10.04
CA GLY A 591 33.36 -26.51 -11.46
C GLY A 591 33.75 -25.37 -12.41
N THR A 592 34.08 -24.18 -11.88
CA THR A 592 34.46 -23.01 -12.69
C THR A 592 35.88 -22.51 -12.38
N ASP A 593 36.51 -21.86 -13.36
CA ASP A 593 37.78 -21.17 -13.14
C ASP A 593 37.53 -19.78 -12.54
N ALA A 594 38.25 -19.47 -11.45
CA ALA A 594 38.17 -18.16 -10.82
C ALA A 594 38.58 -17.07 -11.80
N SER A 595 37.88 -15.93 -11.73
CA SER A 595 38.21 -14.77 -12.56
C SER A 595 39.68 -14.35 -12.35
N PRO A 596 40.43 -14.02 -13.41
CA PRO A 596 41.79 -13.55 -13.28
C PRO A 596 41.88 -12.34 -12.36
N VAL A 597 42.95 -12.30 -11.57
CA VAL A 597 43.34 -11.15 -10.75
C VAL A 597 44.69 -10.64 -11.22
N SER A 598 44.96 -9.35 -11.09
CA SER A 598 46.23 -8.76 -11.51
C SER A 598 46.98 -8.20 -10.31
N PHE A 599 48.31 -8.16 -10.42
CA PHE A 599 49.19 -7.41 -9.54
C PHE A 599 50.23 -6.68 -10.38
N ALA A 600 50.86 -5.66 -9.82
CA ALA A 600 51.87 -4.85 -10.47
C ALA A 600 53.26 -5.07 -9.84
N VAL A 601 54.29 -5.08 -10.69
CA VAL A 601 55.69 -5.14 -10.29
C VAL A 601 56.41 -3.91 -10.83
N TRP A 602 57.13 -3.18 -9.99
CA TRP A 602 57.93 -2.04 -10.43
C TRP A 602 59.26 -1.94 -9.70
N ASN A 603 60.17 -1.11 -10.24
CA ASN A 603 61.40 -0.76 -9.56
C ASN A 603 61.17 0.43 -8.61
N ARG A 604 61.21 0.17 -7.30
CA ARG A 604 61.11 1.20 -6.25
C ARG A 604 62.31 2.13 -6.19
N GLN A 605 63.45 1.73 -6.78
CA GLN A 605 64.68 2.51 -6.78
C GLN A 605 65.14 2.82 -8.20
N GLY A 606 66.36 3.30 -8.38
CA GLY A 606 67.00 3.47 -9.69
C GLY A 606 67.56 2.16 -10.24
N GLY A 607 68.31 2.26 -11.33
CA GLY A 607 68.81 1.08 -12.04
C GLY A 607 67.72 0.35 -12.84
N THR A 608 67.99 -0.91 -13.19
CA THR A 608 67.06 -1.79 -13.93
C THR A 608 66.74 -2.99 -13.07
N LEU A 609 65.46 -3.15 -12.71
CA LEU A 609 64.94 -4.38 -12.11
C LEU A 609 64.77 -5.41 -13.22
N SER A 610 65.44 -6.57 -13.15
CA SER A 610 65.32 -7.70 -14.07
C SER A 610 64.77 -8.91 -13.32
N TYR A 611 63.45 -8.94 -13.16
CA TYR A 611 62.79 -9.88 -12.27
C TYR A 611 62.29 -11.13 -13.00
N THR A 612 62.18 -12.22 -12.24
CA THR A 612 61.56 -13.48 -12.64
C THR A 612 60.44 -13.82 -11.67
N LEU A 613 59.40 -14.48 -12.17
CA LEU A 613 58.21 -14.86 -11.41
C LEU A 613 58.03 -16.37 -11.43
N SER A 614 57.60 -16.93 -10.31
CA SER A 614 57.23 -18.35 -10.21
C SER A 614 56.06 -18.52 -9.24
N THR A 615 55.31 -19.61 -9.42
CA THR A 615 54.21 -20.00 -8.52
C THR A 615 54.51 -21.38 -7.91
N ASN A 616 54.05 -21.62 -6.69
CA ASN A 616 54.24 -22.91 -6.01
C ASN A 616 53.06 -23.89 -6.19
N ALA A 617 51.95 -23.46 -6.82
CA ALA A 617 50.75 -24.27 -6.97
C ALA A 617 50.38 -24.48 -8.45
N SER A 618 49.99 -25.71 -8.78
CA SER A 618 49.65 -26.12 -10.14
C SER A 618 48.35 -25.51 -10.67
N TRP A 619 47.48 -25.00 -9.80
CA TRP A 619 46.24 -24.30 -10.15
C TRP A 619 46.45 -22.80 -10.46
N MET A 620 47.68 -22.28 -10.41
CA MET A 620 48.02 -20.89 -10.73
C MET A 620 48.76 -20.77 -12.07
N ARG A 621 48.43 -19.76 -12.88
CA ARG A 621 49.10 -19.44 -14.15
C ARG A 621 49.32 -17.93 -14.30
N LEU A 622 50.58 -17.54 -14.43
CA LEU A 622 50.96 -16.14 -14.66
C LEU A 622 50.99 -15.84 -16.16
N SER A 623 50.52 -14.66 -16.55
CA SER A 623 50.58 -14.12 -17.91
C SER A 623 52.01 -13.94 -18.44
N THR A 624 52.97 -13.69 -17.54
CA THR A 624 54.41 -13.67 -17.82
C THR A 624 55.18 -14.32 -16.67
N VAL A 625 56.40 -14.82 -16.94
CA VAL A 625 57.31 -15.42 -15.96
C VAL A 625 58.49 -14.51 -15.59
N GLY A 626 58.48 -13.26 -16.05
CA GLY A 626 59.52 -12.28 -15.75
C GLY A 626 59.37 -11.02 -16.61
N GLY A 627 60.21 -10.03 -16.34
CA GLY A 627 60.17 -8.73 -16.99
C GLY A 627 61.37 -7.87 -16.62
N THR A 628 61.41 -6.66 -17.18
CA THR A 628 62.38 -5.64 -16.80
C THR A 628 61.66 -4.32 -16.54
N ALA A 629 61.88 -3.71 -15.38
CA ALA A 629 61.28 -2.43 -15.02
C ALA A 629 62.36 -1.39 -14.69
N THR A 630 62.27 -0.19 -15.26
CA THR A 630 63.13 0.94 -14.89
C THR A 630 62.38 2.05 -14.17
N THR A 631 61.38 2.62 -14.82
CA THR A 631 60.53 3.70 -14.29
C THR A 631 59.05 3.37 -14.37
N GLU A 632 58.71 2.45 -15.25
CA GLU A 632 57.40 1.87 -15.51
C GLU A 632 57.01 0.83 -14.45
N SER A 633 55.73 0.47 -14.48
CA SER A 633 55.13 -0.56 -13.64
C SER A 633 54.52 -1.62 -14.55
N ASP A 634 54.93 -2.87 -14.37
CA ASP A 634 54.51 -4.01 -15.17
C ASP A 634 53.32 -4.70 -14.51
N VAL A 635 52.17 -4.76 -15.19
CA VAL A 635 50.98 -5.47 -14.72
C VAL A 635 51.04 -6.94 -15.15
N VAL A 636 50.84 -7.83 -14.19
CA VAL A 636 50.87 -9.28 -14.38
C VAL A 636 49.53 -9.87 -13.96
N ASP A 637 48.85 -10.51 -14.92
CA ASP A 637 47.63 -11.27 -14.63
C ASP A 637 47.98 -12.67 -14.07
N LEU A 638 47.31 -13.04 -12.99
CA LEU A 638 47.21 -14.37 -12.42
C LEU A 638 45.85 -14.96 -12.80
N SER A 639 45.88 -16.03 -13.58
CA SER A 639 44.71 -16.86 -13.91
C SER A 639 44.73 -18.16 -13.09
N PHE A 640 43.53 -18.70 -12.87
CA PHE A 640 43.32 -19.87 -12.02
C PHE A 640 42.84 -21.05 -12.88
N GLN A 641 43.33 -22.24 -12.57
CA GLN A 641 42.83 -23.52 -13.09
C GLN A 641 42.11 -24.25 -11.95
N SER A 642 40.98 -23.68 -11.52
CA SER A 642 40.24 -24.09 -10.33
C SER A 642 39.01 -24.94 -10.63
N ALA A 643 38.59 -25.06 -11.89
CA ALA A 643 37.39 -25.84 -12.26
C ALA A 643 37.45 -27.31 -11.82
N GLY A 644 38.66 -27.87 -11.70
CA GLY A 644 38.88 -29.25 -11.24
C GLY A 644 39.12 -29.42 -9.73
N LEU A 645 39.09 -28.33 -8.95
CA LEU A 645 39.34 -28.36 -7.51
C LEU A 645 38.05 -28.71 -6.75
N SER A 646 38.19 -29.48 -5.66
CA SER A 646 37.08 -29.72 -4.73
C SER A 646 36.74 -28.46 -3.93
N PRO A 647 35.51 -28.30 -3.41
CA PRO A 647 35.18 -27.17 -2.54
C PRO A 647 36.12 -27.05 -1.34
N GLY A 648 36.50 -25.83 -0.99
CA GLY A 648 37.39 -25.51 0.13
C GLY A 648 38.36 -24.36 -0.15
N LEU A 649 39.17 -24.02 0.86
CA LEU A 649 40.18 -22.97 0.80
C LEU A 649 41.54 -23.51 0.33
N TYR A 650 42.12 -22.84 -0.66
CA TYR A 650 43.43 -23.14 -1.24
C TYR A 650 44.39 -21.98 -1.01
N SER A 651 45.65 -22.30 -0.70
CA SER A 651 46.71 -21.31 -0.53
C SER A 651 47.85 -21.54 -1.51
N GLY A 652 48.38 -20.44 -2.04
CA GLY A 652 49.45 -20.38 -3.02
C GLY A 652 50.41 -19.25 -2.71
N THR A 653 51.55 -19.24 -3.40
CA THR A 653 52.56 -18.19 -3.29
C THR A 653 53.16 -17.91 -4.65
N ILE A 654 53.22 -16.63 -4.99
CA ILE A 654 54.02 -16.10 -6.11
C ILE A 654 55.36 -15.64 -5.53
N THR A 655 56.47 -16.04 -6.14
CA THR A 655 57.81 -15.59 -5.77
C THR A 655 58.39 -14.73 -6.89
N ILE A 656 58.82 -13.52 -6.53
CA ILE A 656 59.45 -12.53 -7.40
C ILE A 656 60.93 -12.46 -7.05
N THR A 657 61.79 -12.77 -8.03
CA THR A 657 63.24 -12.85 -7.83
C THR A 657 63.99 -11.96 -8.81
N ASP A 658 64.83 -11.08 -8.29
CA ASP A 658 65.88 -10.38 -9.02
C ASP A 658 67.17 -10.40 -8.17
N PRO A 659 68.20 -11.18 -8.53
CA PRO A 659 69.45 -11.25 -7.77
C PRO A 659 70.18 -9.90 -7.58
N GLY A 660 69.90 -8.90 -8.41
CA GLY A 660 70.44 -7.55 -8.31
C GLY A 660 69.66 -6.63 -7.37
N ALA A 661 68.46 -7.02 -6.94
CA ALA A 661 67.61 -6.19 -6.09
C ALA A 661 67.97 -6.32 -4.60
N ALA A 662 67.94 -5.21 -3.86
CA ALA A 662 68.34 -5.19 -2.46
C ALA A 662 67.43 -6.00 -1.53
N ASN A 663 66.14 -6.13 -1.89
CA ASN A 663 65.12 -6.86 -1.14
C ASN A 663 64.77 -8.23 -1.76
N ASN A 664 65.69 -8.84 -2.50
CA ASN A 664 65.44 -10.12 -3.15
C ASN A 664 65.47 -11.33 -2.19
N PRO A 665 64.51 -12.29 -2.28
CA PRO A 665 63.28 -12.26 -3.09
C PRO A 665 62.10 -11.61 -2.35
N GLN A 666 61.03 -11.28 -3.08
CA GLN A 666 59.73 -10.88 -2.53
C GLN A 666 58.67 -11.94 -2.86
N THR A 667 57.60 -12.00 -2.06
CA THR A 667 56.51 -12.97 -2.23
C THR A 667 55.14 -12.35 -2.09
N ILE A 668 54.18 -12.83 -2.87
CA ILE A 668 52.75 -12.52 -2.75
C ILE A 668 52.01 -13.80 -2.38
N GLY A 669 51.24 -13.77 -1.29
CA GLY A 669 50.34 -14.87 -0.93
C GLY A 669 49.13 -14.92 -1.86
N VAL A 670 48.59 -16.11 -2.14
CA VAL A 670 47.37 -16.28 -2.92
C VAL A 670 46.39 -17.13 -2.11
N ALA A 671 45.18 -16.64 -1.89
CA ALA A 671 44.07 -17.37 -1.28
C ALA A 671 42.96 -17.55 -2.33
N LEU A 672 42.54 -18.79 -2.55
CA LEU A 672 41.43 -19.14 -3.44
C LEU A 672 40.40 -19.93 -2.65
N GLU A 673 39.18 -19.44 -2.56
CA GLU A 673 38.05 -20.21 -2.04
C GLU A 673 37.24 -20.82 -3.20
N VAL A 674 37.08 -22.15 -3.18
CA VAL A 674 36.17 -22.84 -4.09
C VAL A 674 34.89 -23.13 -3.32
N LEU A 675 33.80 -22.43 -3.68
CA LEU A 675 32.51 -22.57 -3.02
C LEU A 675 31.91 -23.96 -3.28
N ALA A 676 31.03 -24.42 -2.39
CA ALA A 676 30.23 -25.62 -2.65
C ALA A 676 29.30 -25.41 -3.86
N PRO A 677 28.91 -26.47 -4.60
CA PRO A 677 27.89 -26.32 -5.63
C PRO A 677 26.58 -25.77 -5.03
N PRO A 678 25.79 -25.02 -5.82
CA PRO A 678 24.44 -24.66 -5.43
C PRO A 678 23.57 -25.89 -5.14
N HIS A 679 22.57 -25.73 -4.28
CA HIS A 679 21.62 -26.80 -3.94
C HIS A 679 20.20 -26.24 -3.96
N ILE A 680 19.36 -26.73 -4.89
CA ILE A 680 17.98 -26.28 -5.05
C ILE A 680 17.18 -26.68 -3.81
N SER A 681 16.53 -25.72 -3.17
CA SER A 681 15.60 -25.95 -2.08
C SER A 681 14.27 -25.29 -2.41
N ALA A 682 13.17 -26.03 -2.24
CA ALA A 682 11.82 -25.52 -2.42
C ALA A 682 11.03 -25.61 -1.11
N ASN A 683 10.07 -24.70 -0.88
CA ASN A 683 9.17 -24.79 0.28
C ASN A 683 8.28 -26.04 0.29
N SER A 684 8.03 -26.63 -0.87
CA SER A 684 7.27 -27.87 -1.00
C SER A 684 7.78 -28.70 -2.18
N ASN A 685 7.68 -30.02 -2.06
CA ASN A 685 7.90 -30.96 -3.16
C ASN A 685 6.62 -31.30 -3.94
N ALA A 686 5.47 -30.81 -3.47
CA ALA A 686 4.19 -30.96 -4.16
C ALA A 686 3.24 -29.78 -3.90
N PHE A 687 2.49 -29.37 -4.93
CA PHE A 687 1.39 -28.40 -4.82
C PHE A 687 0.08 -29.05 -5.27
N THR A 688 -0.97 -28.86 -4.49
CA THR A 688 -2.33 -29.36 -4.80
C THR A 688 -3.28 -28.20 -4.94
N PHE A 689 -3.97 -28.12 -6.08
CA PHE A 689 -4.97 -27.10 -6.37
C PHE A 689 -6.36 -27.75 -6.48
N SER A 690 -7.40 -26.98 -6.14
CA SER A 690 -8.80 -27.37 -6.33
C SER A 690 -9.58 -26.22 -6.98
N GLY A 691 -10.39 -26.51 -8.00
CA GLY A 691 -11.20 -25.50 -8.69
C GLY A 691 -12.32 -26.12 -9.52
N PHE A 692 -13.24 -25.27 -10.00
CA PHE A 692 -14.30 -25.70 -10.93
C PHE A 692 -13.81 -25.60 -12.38
N SER A 693 -14.39 -26.41 -13.27
CA SER A 693 -14.18 -26.28 -14.72
C SER A 693 -14.45 -24.84 -15.17
N GLY A 694 -13.46 -24.16 -15.74
CA GLY A 694 -13.58 -22.75 -16.18
C GLY A 694 -12.96 -21.70 -15.25
N ALA A 695 -12.49 -22.08 -14.06
CA ALA A 695 -11.82 -21.17 -13.12
C ALA A 695 -10.43 -20.72 -13.61
N THR A 696 -10.11 -19.44 -13.41
CA THR A 696 -8.81 -18.82 -13.74
C THR A 696 -8.25 -18.08 -12.53
N GLY A 697 -6.92 -18.02 -12.40
CA GLY A 697 -6.25 -17.13 -11.43
C GLY A 697 -6.13 -17.70 -10.01
N ILE A 698 -6.20 -19.03 -9.86
CA ILE A 698 -5.95 -19.68 -8.56
C ILE A 698 -4.44 -19.86 -8.41
N THR A 699 -3.86 -19.26 -7.38
CA THR A 699 -2.40 -19.15 -7.20
C THR A 699 -1.90 -19.84 -5.93
N GLN A 700 -0.69 -20.39 -5.98
CA GLN A 700 0.10 -20.81 -4.81
C GLN A 700 1.55 -20.37 -4.99
N VAL A 701 2.23 -20.09 -3.87
CA VAL A 701 3.61 -19.56 -3.90
C VAL A 701 4.63 -20.69 -3.79
N LEU A 702 5.43 -20.87 -4.83
CA LEU A 702 6.67 -21.61 -4.82
C LEU A 702 7.79 -20.70 -4.30
N LYS A 703 8.46 -21.12 -3.23
CA LYS A 703 9.66 -20.46 -2.72
C LYS A 703 10.88 -21.26 -3.16
N LEU A 704 11.76 -20.70 -3.98
CA LEU A 704 13.01 -21.33 -4.39
C LEU A 704 14.20 -20.66 -3.72
N ALA A 705 15.07 -21.46 -3.11
CA ALA A 705 16.27 -21.01 -2.43
C ALA A 705 17.48 -21.81 -2.89
N ASN A 706 18.67 -21.19 -2.81
CA ASN A 706 19.95 -21.90 -2.89
C ASN A 706 20.45 -22.18 -1.46
N THR A 707 20.45 -23.45 -1.04
CA THR A 707 21.02 -23.85 0.27
C THR A 707 22.46 -24.36 0.16
N GLY A 708 23.03 -24.33 -1.05
CA GLY A 708 24.42 -24.69 -1.34
C GLY A 708 25.34 -23.47 -1.29
N GLY A 709 26.46 -23.54 -2.01
CA GLY A 709 27.33 -22.38 -2.22
C GLY A 709 27.06 -21.70 -3.56
N GLY A 710 27.71 -20.55 -3.79
CA GLY A 710 27.72 -19.89 -5.10
C GLY A 710 26.37 -19.30 -5.53
N SER A 711 26.27 -18.99 -6.83
CA SER A 711 25.05 -18.46 -7.45
C SER A 711 24.30 -19.56 -8.22
N MET A 712 22.97 -19.58 -8.09
CA MET A 712 22.10 -20.57 -8.72
C MET A 712 21.20 -19.93 -9.77
N ALA A 713 21.66 -19.90 -11.02
CA ALA A 713 20.75 -19.62 -12.14
C ALA A 713 19.81 -20.82 -12.32
N TYR A 714 18.50 -20.59 -12.30
CA TYR A 714 17.50 -21.63 -12.48
C TYR A 714 16.55 -21.32 -13.63
N ALA A 715 15.94 -22.36 -14.18
CA ALA A 715 14.85 -22.29 -15.13
C ALA A 715 13.76 -23.31 -14.78
N LEU A 716 12.51 -22.87 -14.84
CA LEU A 716 11.31 -23.66 -14.63
C LEU A 716 10.74 -24.12 -15.96
N SER A 717 10.26 -25.36 -15.98
CA SER A 717 9.54 -25.93 -17.12
C SER A 717 8.48 -26.92 -16.64
N TRP A 718 7.41 -27.08 -17.41
CA TRP A 718 6.31 -28.00 -17.15
C TRP A 718 5.65 -28.38 -18.48
N GLY A 719 4.77 -29.38 -18.49
CA GLY A 719 4.22 -29.95 -19.72
C GLY A 719 2.85 -29.42 -20.13
N SER A 720 2.14 -28.76 -19.23
CA SER A 720 0.73 -28.41 -19.41
C SER A 720 0.47 -26.92 -19.71
N ASP A 721 -0.57 -26.66 -20.50
CA ASP A 721 -1.01 -25.30 -20.84
C ASP A 721 -1.85 -24.65 -19.72
N TRP A 722 -2.30 -25.45 -18.75
CA TRP A 722 -3.14 -24.99 -17.64
C TRP A 722 -2.36 -24.47 -16.43
N LEU A 723 -1.04 -24.60 -16.44
CA LEU A 723 -0.14 -24.12 -15.40
C LEU A 723 0.71 -22.96 -15.94
N SER A 724 0.91 -21.94 -15.12
CA SER A 724 1.78 -20.80 -15.41
C SER A 724 2.52 -20.36 -14.15
N ALA A 725 3.58 -19.57 -14.32
CA ALA A 725 4.36 -19.02 -13.22
C ALA A 725 4.64 -17.52 -13.47
N THR A 726 4.78 -16.72 -12.42
CA THR A 726 5.15 -15.29 -12.55
C THR A 726 6.49 -15.09 -13.24
N VAL A 727 7.44 -15.99 -13.01
CA VAL A 727 8.74 -16.07 -13.69
C VAL A 727 9.06 -17.51 -14.05
N THR A 728 9.82 -17.70 -15.13
CA THR A 728 10.25 -19.04 -15.60
C THR A 728 11.75 -19.25 -15.49
N ASN A 729 12.50 -18.24 -15.05
CA ASN A 729 13.92 -18.31 -14.79
C ASN A 729 14.30 -17.19 -13.81
N GLY A 730 15.42 -17.37 -13.12
CA GLY A 730 15.93 -16.41 -12.15
C GLY A 730 17.35 -16.78 -11.70
N LEU A 731 17.89 -15.97 -10.80
CA LEU A 731 19.21 -16.17 -10.18
C LEU A 731 19.02 -16.12 -8.66
N VAL A 732 19.44 -17.16 -7.95
CA VAL A 732 19.37 -17.22 -6.48
C VAL A 732 20.78 -17.35 -5.89
N LEU A 733 21.24 -16.34 -5.15
CA LEU A 733 22.50 -16.40 -4.41
C LEU A 733 22.28 -16.95 -2.99
N GLN A 734 21.63 -16.17 -2.12
CA GLN A 734 21.26 -16.56 -0.73
C GLN A 734 19.82 -16.15 -0.35
N GLU A 735 19.18 -15.37 -1.20
CA GLU A 735 17.79 -14.96 -1.14
C GLU A 735 16.83 -16.10 -1.51
N VAL A 736 15.53 -15.85 -1.38
CA VAL A 736 14.48 -16.79 -1.72
C VAL A 736 13.58 -16.15 -2.75
N ASP A 737 13.50 -16.77 -3.93
CA ASP A 737 12.61 -16.33 -4.99
C ASP A 737 11.19 -16.78 -4.71
N MET A 738 10.25 -15.84 -4.80
CA MET A 738 8.83 -16.04 -4.59
C MET A 738 8.13 -16.10 -5.95
N ILE A 739 7.64 -17.27 -6.33
CA ILE A 739 7.11 -17.55 -7.66
C ILE A 739 5.64 -17.98 -7.51
N ASP A 740 4.72 -17.19 -8.04
CA ASP A 740 3.31 -17.56 -8.00
C ASP A 740 3.04 -18.57 -9.13
N LEU A 741 2.76 -19.81 -8.75
CA LEU A 741 2.22 -20.83 -9.64
C LEU A 741 0.72 -20.59 -9.78
N THR A 742 0.28 -20.26 -11.00
CA THR A 742 -1.11 -19.89 -11.31
C THR A 742 -1.73 -20.93 -12.24
N MET A 743 -2.95 -21.37 -11.93
CA MET A 743 -3.71 -22.29 -12.79
C MET A 743 -4.83 -21.62 -13.59
N ASP A 744 -5.03 -22.12 -14.81
CA ASP A 744 -6.14 -21.81 -15.73
C ASP A 744 -6.82 -23.11 -16.16
N THR A 745 -8.09 -23.29 -15.76
CA THR A 745 -8.86 -24.49 -16.03
C THR A 745 -9.88 -24.32 -17.17
N SER A 746 -9.81 -23.22 -17.94
CA SER A 746 -10.77 -22.89 -19.01
C SER A 746 -10.87 -23.94 -20.13
N GLY A 747 -9.81 -24.72 -20.34
CA GLY A 747 -9.75 -25.80 -21.33
C GLY A 747 -9.87 -27.22 -20.77
N LEU A 748 -10.09 -27.40 -19.47
CA LEU A 748 -10.05 -28.69 -18.79
C LEU A 748 -11.43 -29.16 -18.33
N GLY A 749 -11.77 -30.43 -18.58
CA GLY A 749 -13.00 -31.04 -18.06
C GLY A 749 -12.85 -31.52 -16.61
N VAL A 750 -13.94 -32.02 -16.03
CA VAL A 750 -13.94 -32.62 -14.68
C VAL A 750 -12.95 -33.78 -14.59
N GLY A 751 -12.09 -33.77 -13.57
CA GLY A 751 -11.06 -34.80 -13.38
C GLY A 751 -9.86 -34.32 -12.57
N VAL A 752 -8.90 -35.22 -12.36
CA VAL A 752 -7.62 -34.91 -11.72
C VAL A 752 -6.55 -34.83 -12.80
N TYR A 753 -5.85 -33.71 -12.86
CA TYR A 753 -4.73 -33.49 -13.78
C TYR A 753 -3.45 -33.36 -12.97
N ARG A 754 -2.36 -33.88 -13.53
CA ARG A 754 -1.04 -33.86 -12.92
C ARG A 754 -0.04 -33.28 -13.90
N ASP A 755 0.87 -32.50 -13.38
CA ASP A 755 2.07 -32.03 -14.08
C ASP A 755 3.24 -31.99 -13.10
N THR A 756 4.43 -31.72 -13.61
CA THR A 756 5.64 -31.58 -12.81
C THR A 756 6.35 -30.29 -13.19
N VAL A 757 6.48 -29.37 -12.22
CA VAL A 757 7.37 -28.22 -12.37
C VAL A 757 8.80 -28.74 -12.17
N THR A 758 9.58 -28.67 -13.25
CA THR A 758 10.98 -29.07 -13.27
C THR A 758 11.85 -27.83 -13.13
N VAL A 759 12.58 -27.75 -12.02
CA VAL A 759 13.59 -26.74 -11.76
C VAL A 759 14.93 -27.25 -12.28
N THR A 760 15.49 -26.55 -13.26
CA THR A 760 16.80 -26.87 -13.85
C THR A 760 17.80 -25.80 -13.48
N SER A 761 19.03 -26.19 -13.18
CA SER A 761 20.17 -25.30 -12.98
C SER A 761 21.41 -26.01 -13.52
N ALA A 762 22.27 -25.27 -14.21
CA ALA A 762 23.49 -25.84 -14.78
C ALA A 762 24.53 -26.22 -13.73
N THR A 763 24.47 -25.58 -12.55
CA THR A 763 25.48 -25.66 -11.50
C THR A 763 25.00 -26.38 -10.24
N ALA A 764 23.68 -26.51 -10.03
CA ALA A 764 23.16 -27.13 -8.82
C ALA A 764 23.37 -28.66 -8.78
N ASP A 765 23.75 -29.18 -7.62
CA ASP A 765 24.11 -30.59 -7.42
C ASP A 765 22.92 -31.56 -7.44
N ASN A 766 21.70 -31.04 -7.24
CA ASN A 766 20.45 -31.78 -7.22
C ASN A 766 19.53 -31.45 -8.41
N SER A 767 20.10 -30.97 -9.51
CA SER A 767 19.36 -30.66 -10.74
C SER A 767 19.26 -31.85 -11.71
N PRO A 768 18.12 -32.07 -12.41
CA PRO A 768 16.84 -31.37 -12.27
C PRO A 768 16.13 -31.72 -10.96
N TYR A 769 15.52 -30.71 -10.33
CA TYR A 769 14.68 -30.86 -9.14
C TYR A 769 13.21 -30.83 -9.54
N ALA A 770 12.46 -31.88 -9.21
CA ALA A 770 11.07 -32.06 -9.62
C ALA A 770 10.10 -31.71 -8.48
N ILE A 771 9.07 -30.94 -8.81
CA ILE A 771 7.97 -30.55 -7.90
C ILE A 771 6.67 -31.00 -8.53
N ASP A 772 5.94 -31.89 -7.85
CA ASP A 772 4.68 -32.42 -8.35
C ASP A 772 3.56 -31.38 -8.24
N VAL A 773 2.75 -31.23 -9.28
CA VAL A 773 1.58 -30.36 -9.27
C VAL A 773 0.35 -31.19 -9.62
N GLU A 774 -0.65 -31.15 -8.75
CA GLU A 774 -1.94 -31.80 -8.96
C GLU A 774 -3.05 -30.77 -8.91
N VAL A 775 -3.95 -30.79 -9.90
CA VAL A 775 -5.19 -30.03 -9.87
C VAL A 775 -6.38 -30.98 -9.89
N SER A 776 -7.27 -30.82 -8.92
CA SER A 776 -8.57 -31.50 -8.87
C SER A 776 -9.66 -30.56 -9.37
N ILE A 777 -10.24 -30.90 -10.52
CA ILE A 777 -11.31 -30.14 -11.17
C ILE A 777 -12.65 -30.83 -10.92
N THR A 778 -13.56 -30.12 -10.28
CA THR A 778 -14.96 -30.52 -10.14
C THR A 778 -15.81 -29.83 -11.21
N GLY A 779 -16.92 -30.44 -11.61
CA GLY A 779 -17.86 -29.76 -12.51
C GLY A 779 -18.68 -28.73 -11.74
N SER A 780 -19.07 -27.64 -12.40
CA SER A 780 -20.00 -26.64 -11.88
C SER A 780 -21.41 -26.90 -12.44
N PRO A 781 -22.47 -26.89 -11.62
CA PRO A 781 -23.85 -26.89 -12.12
C PRO A 781 -24.27 -25.44 -12.45
N GLU A 782 -25.10 -25.26 -13.48
CA GLU A 782 -25.62 -23.93 -13.87
C GLU A 782 -27.14 -24.01 -14.03
N ILE A 783 -27.90 -23.32 -13.19
CA ILE A 783 -29.37 -23.38 -13.20
C ILE A 783 -29.99 -22.42 -14.21
N GLN A 784 -30.94 -22.92 -15.01
CA GLN A 784 -31.80 -22.11 -15.85
C GLN A 784 -33.26 -22.54 -15.70
N VAL A 785 -34.18 -21.58 -15.74
CA VAL A 785 -35.64 -21.84 -15.61
C VAL A 785 -36.43 -21.21 -16.75
N SER A 786 -37.50 -21.88 -17.16
CA SER A 786 -38.40 -21.37 -18.21
C SER A 786 -39.85 -21.80 -17.97
N PRO A 787 -40.82 -20.87 -18.03
CA PRO A 787 -40.66 -19.41 -18.15
C PRO A 787 -40.15 -18.77 -16.83
N ALA A 788 -39.55 -17.58 -16.92
CA ALA A 788 -39.02 -16.84 -15.76
C ALA A 788 -40.10 -16.18 -14.87
N THR A 789 -41.36 -16.24 -15.27
CA THR A 789 -42.52 -15.78 -14.50
C THR A 789 -43.70 -16.68 -14.83
N LEU A 790 -44.48 -17.05 -13.82
CA LEU A 790 -45.60 -17.99 -13.94
C LEU A 790 -46.91 -17.24 -13.75
N LEU A 791 -47.92 -17.59 -14.55
CA LEU A 791 -49.26 -17.02 -14.48
C LEU A 791 -50.29 -18.15 -14.33
N VAL A 792 -51.13 -18.08 -13.29
CA VAL A 792 -52.20 -19.04 -13.05
C VAL A 792 -53.51 -18.29 -12.78
N GLN A 793 -54.58 -18.73 -13.44
CA GLN A 793 -55.95 -18.24 -13.20
C GLN A 793 -56.65 -19.20 -12.24
N VAL A 794 -57.29 -18.69 -11.20
CA VAL A 794 -57.98 -19.49 -10.18
C VAL A 794 -59.35 -18.87 -9.88
N THR A 795 -60.40 -19.67 -9.75
CA THR A 795 -61.71 -19.17 -9.27
C THR A 795 -61.65 -18.95 -7.75
N GLU A 796 -62.38 -17.97 -7.22
CA GLU A 796 -62.50 -17.73 -5.78
C GLU A 796 -62.93 -19.03 -5.05
N GLY A 797 -62.15 -19.46 -4.05
CA GLY A 797 -62.36 -20.74 -3.36
C GLY A 797 -61.96 -22.01 -4.14
N GLY A 798 -61.42 -21.88 -5.36
CA GLY A 798 -61.03 -22.98 -6.23
C GLY A 798 -59.53 -23.29 -6.26
N GLU A 799 -59.13 -24.19 -7.17
CA GLU A 799 -57.74 -24.58 -7.44
C GLU A 799 -57.38 -24.34 -8.92
N GLY A 800 -56.11 -24.03 -9.20
CA GLY A 800 -55.58 -23.88 -10.56
C GLY A 800 -54.16 -24.39 -10.69
N SER A 801 -53.79 -24.98 -11.83
CA SER A 801 -52.47 -25.61 -12.01
C SER A 801 -51.56 -24.85 -12.98
N GLY A 802 -50.26 -24.90 -12.73
CA GLY A 802 -49.20 -24.34 -13.58
C GLY A 802 -47.96 -25.23 -13.63
N GLY A 803 -46.98 -24.90 -14.47
CA GLY A 803 -45.73 -25.64 -14.55
C GLY A 803 -44.59 -24.86 -15.20
N PHE A 804 -43.36 -25.25 -14.88
CA PHE A 804 -42.12 -24.68 -15.41
C PHE A 804 -41.07 -25.79 -15.60
N SER A 805 -40.01 -25.48 -16.33
CA SER A 805 -38.86 -26.38 -16.49
C SER A 805 -37.61 -25.84 -15.82
N ILE A 806 -36.83 -26.73 -15.21
CA ILE A 806 -35.47 -26.48 -14.69
C ILE A 806 -34.50 -27.22 -15.61
N SER A 807 -33.54 -26.50 -16.19
CA SER A 807 -32.46 -27.06 -17.01
C SER A 807 -31.10 -26.78 -16.39
N ASN A 808 -30.18 -27.72 -16.57
CA ASN A 808 -28.80 -27.58 -16.13
C ASN A 808 -27.90 -27.30 -17.33
N ALA A 809 -27.40 -26.07 -17.44
CA ALA A 809 -26.44 -25.67 -18.48
C ALA A 809 -24.98 -26.00 -18.11
N GLY A 810 -24.74 -26.40 -16.85
CA GLY A 810 -23.43 -26.71 -16.29
C GLY A 810 -22.92 -28.10 -16.62
N SER A 811 -21.76 -28.42 -16.03
CA SER A 811 -20.95 -29.63 -16.27
C SER A 811 -21.00 -30.69 -15.15
N SER A 812 -21.65 -30.41 -14.03
CA SER A 812 -21.98 -31.39 -12.97
C SER A 812 -23.46 -31.42 -12.64
N ASP A 813 -23.90 -32.42 -11.86
CA ASP A 813 -25.29 -32.58 -11.45
C ASP A 813 -25.80 -31.34 -10.68
N LEU A 814 -26.85 -30.71 -11.21
CA LEU A 814 -27.58 -29.66 -10.53
C LEU A 814 -28.57 -30.30 -9.56
N ILE A 815 -28.34 -30.12 -8.27
CA ILE A 815 -29.22 -30.57 -7.19
C ILE A 815 -30.03 -29.35 -6.78
N PHE A 816 -31.35 -29.46 -6.84
CA PHE A 816 -32.25 -28.37 -6.48
C PHE A 816 -33.30 -28.81 -5.45
N SER A 817 -33.79 -27.84 -4.68
CA SER A 817 -34.94 -27.94 -3.80
C SER A 817 -35.83 -26.71 -3.96
N LEU A 818 -37.13 -26.90 -3.89
CA LEU A 818 -38.14 -25.86 -3.96
C LEU A 818 -38.61 -25.55 -2.54
N SER A 819 -38.60 -24.28 -2.17
CA SER A 819 -39.25 -23.78 -0.97
C SER A 819 -40.12 -22.59 -1.34
N ASP A 820 -41.35 -22.57 -0.82
CA ASP A 820 -42.10 -21.32 -0.72
C ASP A 820 -41.48 -20.52 0.43
N ASP A 821 -41.46 -19.19 0.35
CA ASP A 821 -40.84 -18.33 1.38
C ASP A 821 -41.60 -18.39 2.72
N GLN A 822 -42.65 -19.22 2.86
CA GLN A 822 -43.34 -19.57 4.10
C GLN A 822 -43.69 -21.08 4.10
N PRO A 823 -43.23 -21.89 5.08
CA PRO A 823 -43.77 -23.23 5.28
C PRO A 823 -45.27 -23.14 5.65
N SER A 824 -46.10 -23.93 4.97
CA SER A 824 -47.55 -23.93 5.18
C SER A 824 -47.89 -24.30 6.63
N GLY A 825 -48.69 -23.48 7.31
CA GLY A 825 -49.27 -23.81 8.61
C GLY A 825 -48.42 -23.55 9.85
N GLU A 826 -47.23 -22.94 9.72
CA GLU A 826 -46.36 -22.59 10.88
C GLU A 826 -45.91 -21.11 10.84
N TYR A 827 -45.54 -20.56 11.99
CA TYR A 827 -44.89 -19.24 12.05
C TYR A 827 -43.50 -19.33 11.41
N ALA A 828 -43.11 -18.31 10.66
CA ALA A 828 -41.78 -18.22 10.07
C ALA A 828 -41.11 -16.90 10.46
N TRP A 829 -39.79 -16.83 10.38
CA TRP A 829 -39.05 -15.59 10.65
C TRP A 829 -38.05 -15.27 9.54
N VAL A 830 -37.78 -13.98 9.36
CA VAL A 830 -36.73 -13.45 8.48
C VAL A 830 -35.95 -12.36 9.21
N ASP A 831 -34.69 -12.17 8.87
CA ASP A 831 -33.81 -11.16 9.48
C ASP A 831 -33.25 -10.16 8.47
N THR A 832 -32.43 -9.21 8.93
CA THR A 832 -31.76 -8.22 8.06
C THR A 832 -30.67 -8.81 7.16
N LEU A 833 -30.25 -10.06 7.38
CA LEU A 833 -29.22 -10.73 6.58
C LEU A 833 -29.80 -11.46 5.37
N SER A 834 -31.10 -11.74 5.41
CA SER A 834 -31.85 -12.40 4.35
C SER A 834 -32.16 -11.41 3.21
N PRO A 835 -31.96 -11.76 1.92
CA PRO A 835 -32.36 -10.91 0.80
C PRO A 835 -33.87 -10.62 0.84
N GLY A 836 -34.26 -9.33 0.87
CA GLY A 836 -35.67 -8.94 1.08
C GLY A 836 -36.21 -9.19 2.50
N GLY A 837 -35.31 -9.46 3.45
CA GLY A 837 -35.62 -9.76 4.85
C GLY A 837 -36.04 -8.55 5.68
N ALA A 838 -36.06 -8.72 7.00
CA ALA A 838 -36.63 -7.74 7.92
C ALA A 838 -35.94 -6.36 7.81
N VAL A 839 -36.73 -5.29 7.82
CA VAL A 839 -36.21 -3.92 7.80
C VAL A 839 -35.97 -3.45 9.24
N TYR A 840 -34.76 -2.96 9.51
CA TYR A 840 -34.48 -2.29 10.78
C TYR A 840 -35.13 -0.90 10.80
N ASP A 841 -36.17 -0.73 11.62
CA ASP A 841 -36.89 0.53 11.82
C ASP A 841 -37.16 0.78 13.31
N TRP A 842 -36.38 1.70 13.91
CA TRP A 842 -36.48 1.99 15.34
C TRP A 842 -37.59 2.99 15.64
N ILE A 843 -38.56 2.56 16.46
CA ILE A 843 -39.70 3.40 16.86
C ILE A 843 -39.42 4.03 18.22
N ASP A 844 -39.00 5.30 18.22
CA ASP A 844 -38.67 6.00 19.46
C ASP A 844 -39.93 6.33 20.29
N ILE A 845 -40.13 5.55 21.37
CA ILE A 845 -41.18 5.78 22.38
C ILE A 845 -40.64 6.38 23.68
N SER A 846 -39.41 6.89 23.71
CA SER A 846 -38.79 7.42 24.93
C SER A 846 -39.58 8.57 25.57
N SER A 847 -40.22 9.41 24.74
CA SER A 847 -41.05 10.55 25.15
C SER A 847 -42.57 10.30 25.10
N LEU A 848 -43.00 9.25 24.39
CA LEU A 848 -44.42 8.91 24.15
C LEU A 848 -44.91 7.72 24.99
N GLY A 849 -44.00 6.86 25.44
CA GLY A 849 -44.30 5.61 26.12
C GLY A 849 -44.49 5.74 27.62
N SER A 850 -45.42 4.94 28.14
CA SER A 850 -45.64 4.76 29.58
C SER A 850 -44.48 3.97 30.18
N ALA A 851 -43.87 4.49 31.25
CA ALA A 851 -42.77 3.82 31.94
C ALA A 851 -43.26 2.66 32.82
N VAL A 852 -42.48 1.58 32.84
CA VAL A 852 -42.72 0.39 33.65
C VAL A 852 -41.50 0.18 34.54
N SER A 853 -41.71 0.27 35.85
CA SER A 853 -40.65 0.08 36.85
C SER A 853 -40.69 -1.37 37.35
N LEU A 854 -39.66 -2.15 37.01
CA LEU A 854 -39.49 -3.53 37.45
C LEU A 854 -38.23 -3.67 38.32
N ALA A 855 -38.28 -4.58 39.29
CA ALA A 855 -37.09 -5.05 39.97
C ALA A 855 -36.36 -6.08 39.11
N ASP A 856 -35.20 -6.54 39.60
CA ASP A 856 -34.55 -7.75 39.12
C ASP A 856 -35.52 -8.94 39.14
N ASP A 857 -35.55 -9.72 38.05
CA ASP A 857 -36.51 -10.82 37.83
C ASP A 857 -38.01 -10.43 37.97
N GLY A 858 -38.37 -9.14 37.87
CA GLY A 858 -39.75 -8.69 38.09
C GLY A 858 -40.64 -8.68 36.84
N GLU A 859 -41.96 -8.65 37.05
CA GLU A 859 -42.97 -8.54 35.99
C GLU A 859 -44.01 -7.43 36.25
N SER A 860 -44.61 -6.88 35.18
CA SER A 860 -45.65 -5.86 35.27
C SER A 860 -47.03 -6.44 35.62
N ALA A 861 -48.05 -5.61 35.82
CA ALA A 861 -49.44 -6.08 35.71
C ALA A 861 -49.80 -6.37 34.23
N MET A 862 -50.99 -6.96 33.99
CA MET A 862 -51.55 -7.05 32.64
C MET A 862 -51.96 -5.66 32.11
N LEU A 863 -51.44 -5.31 30.94
CA LEU A 863 -51.60 -4.04 30.23
C LEU A 863 -52.41 -4.28 28.94
N ALA A 864 -53.09 -3.26 28.41
CA ALA A 864 -53.91 -3.40 27.19
C ALA A 864 -53.07 -3.29 25.91
N ILE A 865 -53.32 -4.19 24.94
CA ILE A 865 -52.65 -4.18 23.62
C ILE A 865 -53.19 -3.08 22.71
N GLY A 866 -54.47 -2.73 22.85
CA GLY A 866 -55.14 -1.67 22.06
C GLY A 866 -55.89 -2.16 20.82
N PHE A 867 -55.67 -3.42 20.42
CA PHE A 867 -56.35 -4.12 19.31
C PHE A 867 -56.37 -5.64 19.59
N PRO A 868 -57.26 -6.41 18.94
CA PRO A 868 -57.20 -7.88 18.98
C PRO A 868 -55.95 -8.36 18.24
N PHE A 869 -55.03 -9.00 18.96
CA PHE A 869 -53.79 -9.52 18.38
C PHE A 869 -53.89 -11.04 18.19
N PRO A 870 -53.85 -11.56 16.95
CA PRO A 870 -53.81 -12.99 16.69
C PRO A 870 -52.41 -13.55 17.02
N PHE A 871 -52.36 -14.64 17.80
CA PHE A 871 -51.13 -15.31 18.20
C PHE A 871 -51.39 -16.80 18.43
N TYR A 872 -50.73 -17.66 17.66
CA TYR A 872 -51.09 -19.09 17.50
C TYR A 872 -52.62 -19.27 17.35
N ASP A 873 -53.23 -20.19 18.11
CA ASP A 873 -54.66 -20.51 18.04
C ASP A 873 -55.56 -19.51 18.81
N GLY A 874 -55.00 -18.38 19.28
CA GLY A 874 -55.67 -17.44 20.17
C GLY A 874 -55.69 -16.00 19.65
N VAL A 875 -56.58 -15.20 20.24
CA VAL A 875 -56.62 -13.74 20.05
C VAL A 875 -56.53 -13.07 21.41
N TYR A 876 -55.54 -12.19 21.57
CA TYR A 876 -55.20 -11.56 22.85
C TYR A 876 -55.43 -10.05 22.79
N SER A 877 -55.87 -9.48 23.91
CA SER A 877 -56.09 -8.04 24.05
C SER A 877 -55.28 -7.43 25.21
N GLN A 878 -54.54 -8.25 25.95
CA GLN A 878 -53.72 -7.84 27.09
C GLN A 878 -52.35 -8.53 27.06
N PHE A 879 -51.35 -7.89 27.66
CA PHE A 879 -49.98 -8.39 27.74
C PHE A 879 -49.29 -7.96 29.05
N GLN A 880 -48.25 -8.70 29.46
CA GLN A 880 -47.41 -8.45 30.62
C GLN A 880 -45.96 -8.30 30.16
N ILE A 881 -45.18 -7.42 30.81
CA ILE A 881 -43.77 -7.17 30.49
C ILE A 881 -42.90 -7.74 31.61
N GLY A 882 -41.88 -8.53 31.25
CA GLY A 882 -40.86 -9.05 32.16
C GLY A 882 -39.56 -8.24 32.13
N ALA A 883 -38.83 -8.25 33.25
CA ALA A 883 -37.51 -7.62 33.38
C ALA A 883 -36.51 -8.19 32.37
N ASN A 884 -36.52 -9.51 32.20
CA ASN A 884 -35.59 -10.31 31.39
C ASN A 884 -35.91 -10.32 29.89
N GLY A 885 -36.39 -9.20 29.32
CA GLY A 885 -36.52 -9.03 27.87
C GLY A 885 -37.64 -9.84 27.19
N VAL A 886 -38.73 -10.12 27.90
CA VAL A 886 -39.87 -10.92 27.43
C VAL A 886 -41.19 -10.18 27.60
N ILE A 887 -42.14 -10.40 26.68
CA ILE A 887 -43.56 -10.10 26.90
C ILE A 887 -44.38 -11.40 26.90
N SER A 888 -45.46 -11.42 27.67
CA SER A 888 -46.37 -12.57 27.78
C SER A 888 -47.83 -12.15 27.64
N PHE A 889 -48.64 -12.98 27.00
CA PHE A 889 -50.10 -12.80 26.90
C PHE A 889 -50.86 -13.54 28.01
N THR A 890 -50.15 -14.28 28.86
CA THR A 890 -50.68 -14.90 30.08
C THR A 890 -49.87 -14.51 31.31
N SER A 891 -50.48 -14.57 32.49
CA SER A 891 -49.80 -14.19 33.72
C SER A 891 -48.72 -15.21 34.07
N GLY A 892 -47.47 -14.77 34.19
CA GLY A 892 -46.37 -15.62 34.60
C GLY A 892 -45.02 -14.88 34.54
N ASN A 893 -44.07 -15.37 35.32
CA ASN A 893 -42.70 -14.85 35.36
C ASN A 893 -41.80 -15.69 34.45
N VAL A 894 -40.77 -15.07 33.88
CA VAL A 894 -39.72 -15.75 33.12
C VAL A 894 -38.41 -15.62 33.90
N GLY A 895 -37.84 -16.74 34.35
CA GLY A 895 -36.60 -16.75 35.13
C GLY A 895 -35.39 -16.24 34.34
N TYR A 896 -34.30 -15.87 35.02
CA TYR A 896 -33.07 -15.36 34.37
C TYR A 896 -32.35 -16.38 33.47
N SER A 897 -32.56 -17.68 33.67
CA SER A 897 -31.89 -18.73 32.90
C SER A 897 -32.60 -18.98 31.59
N ASN A 898 -31.98 -18.55 30.50
CA ASN A 898 -32.45 -18.80 29.15
C ASN A 898 -32.42 -20.31 28.81
N GLN A 899 -33.46 -20.78 28.13
CA GLN A 899 -33.64 -22.18 27.69
C GLN A 899 -33.99 -22.20 26.20
N SER A 900 -33.80 -23.35 25.54
CA SER A 900 -34.34 -23.54 24.18
C SER A 900 -35.87 -23.60 24.22
N LEU A 901 -36.54 -23.16 23.17
CA LEU A 901 -38.00 -23.15 23.05
C LEU A 901 -38.52 -24.45 22.38
N PRO A 902 -39.72 -24.94 22.75
CA PRO A 902 -40.59 -24.42 23.81
C PRO A 902 -40.03 -24.71 25.21
N SER A 903 -40.20 -23.77 26.14
CA SER A 903 -39.74 -23.88 27.51
C SER A 903 -40.88 -23.72 28.51
N SER A 904 -40.92 -24.60 29.52
CA SER A 904 -41.82 -24.48 30.68
C SER A 904 -41.40 -23.40 31.68
N GLU A 905 -40.18 -22.86 31.56
CA GLU A 905 -39.64 -21.80 32.41
C GLU A 905 -40.05 -20.39 31.93
N ALA A 906 -40.74 -20.30 30.79
CA ALA A 906 -41.40 -19.10 30.30
C ALA A 906 -42.93 -19.34 30.24
N PRO A 907 -43.78 -18.30 30.39
CA PRO A 907 -45.22 -18.43 30.23
C PRO A 907 -45.61 -19.05 28.90
N SER A 908 -46.70 -19.81 28.90
CA SER A 908 -47.14 -20.57 27.74
C SER A 908 -47.27 -19.69 26.50
N GLN A 909 -47.92 -18.53 26.58
CA GLN A 909 -48.01 -17.61 25.45
C GLN A 909 -47.09 -16.41 25.64
N SER A 910 -45.88 -16.50 25.08
CA SER A 910 -44.83 -15.49 25.26
C SER A 910 -44.02 -15.21 24.00
N VAL A 911 -43.49 -13.98 23.95
CA VAL A 911 -42.60 -13.45 22.92
C VAL A 911 -41.29 -13.06 23.59
N LEU A 912 -40.22 -13.78 23.27
CA LEU A 912 -38.92 -13.68 23.88
C LEU A 912 -38.01 -12.87 22.95
N VAL A 913 -37.81 -11.60 23.30
CA VAL A 913 -37.17 -10.60 22.42
C VAL A 913 -35.66 -10.63 22.63
N LEU A 914 -35.23 -10.68 23.88
CA LEU A 914 -33.86 -10.91 24.31
C LEU A 914 -33.94 -11.53 25.70
N TRP A 915 -34.29 -12.82 25.75
CA TRP A 915 -34.39 -13.50 27.03
C TRP A 915 -33.01 -13.83 27.57
N ASP A 916 -32.60 -13.07 28.58
CA ASP A 916 -31.35 -13.21 29.33
C ASP A 916 -31.48 -12.48 30.69
N ASP A 917 -30.48 -12.60 31.55
CA ASP A 917 -30.46 -12.06 32.91
C ASP A 917 -30.28 -10.53 32.91
N LEU A 918 -31.39 -9.77 32.88
CA LEU A 918 -31.41 -8.31 32.82
C LEU A 918 -31.87 -7.71 34.15
N ASN A 919 -31.23 -6.61 34.56
CA ASN A 919 -31.54 -5.93 35.81
C ASN A 919 -31.98 -4.47 35.61
N PRO A 920 -33.29 -4.21 35.38
CA PRO A 920 -33.83 -2.85 35.26
C PRO A 920 -33.68 -1.99 36.51
N SER A 921 -33.47 -2.60 37.68
CA SER A 921 -33.24 -1.88 38.94
C SER A 921 -31.81 -1.33 39.07
N ALA A 922 -30.85 -1.90 38.32
CA ALA A 922 -29.47 -1.46 38.27
C ALA A 922 -29.21 -0.33 37.25
N GLY A 923 -30.10 -0.15 36.26
CA GLY A 923 -30.01 0.93 35.27
C GLY A 923 -31.00 0.79 34.11
N GLY A 924 -31.12 1.85 33.31
CA GLY A 924 -32.02 1.87 32.15
C GLY A 924 -33.50 2.10 32.50
N THR A 925 -34.37 2.00 31.50
CA THR A 925 -35.83 2.11 31.65
C THR A 925 -36.56 1.20 30.68
N ILE A 926 -37.71 0.66 31.09
CA ILE A 926 -38.64 -0.07 30.22
C ILE A 926 -39.85 0.83 29.93
N ARG A 927 -40.28 0.90 28.67
CA ARG A 927 -41.45 1.67 28.23
C ARG A 927 -42.32 0.89 27.26
N TYR A 928 -43.61 1.22 27.22
CA TYR A 928 -44.52 0.74 26.17
C TYR A 928 -45.43 1.85 25.64
N HIS A 929 -45.86 1.72 24.38
CA HIS A 929 -46.82 2.61 23.74
C HIS A 929 -47.74 1.81 22.82
N SER A 930 -49.05 1.99 22.96
CA SER A 930 -50.08 1.24 22.24
C SER A 930 -50.99 2.20 21.44
N THR A 931 -51.30 1.80 20.21
CA THR A 931 -52.19 2.47 19.25
C THR A 931 -53.05 1.40 18.55
N PRO A 932 -54.17 1.75 17.90
CA PRO A 932 -54.93 0.79 17.09
C PRO A 932 -54.10 0.12 15.98
N GLU A 933 -53.01 0.75 15.53
CA GLU A 933 -52.16 0.27 14.44
C GLU A 933 -50.99 -0.62 14.89
N ARG A 934 -50.53 -0.50 16.15
CA ARG A 934 -49.40 -1.26 16.71
C ARG A 934 -49.20 -1.09 18.22
N LEU A 935 -48.52 -2.05 18.83
CA LEU A 935 -47.95 -1.98 20.19
C LEU A 935 -46.43 -2.02 20.12
N VAL A 936 -45.75 -1.11 20.81
CA VAL A 936 -44.27 -1.06 20.94
C VAL A 936 -43.87 -1.22 22.41
N VAL A 937 -42.90 -2.08 22.70
CA VAL A 937 -42.29 -2.25 24.03
C VAL A 937 -40.77 -2.16 23.90
N SER A 938 -40.14 -1.24 24.62
CA SER A 938 -38.70 -0.97 24.54
C SER A 938 -38.02 -1.09 25.90
N TRP A 939 -36.90 -1.83 25.93
CA TRP A 939 -35.91 -1.83 27.02
C TRP A 939 -34.79 -0.88 26.60
N LEU A 940 -34.63 0.22 27.31
CA LEU A 940 -33.69 1.30 26.96
C LEU A 940 -32.53 1.33 27.95
N ALA A 941 -31.33 1.00 27.48
CA ALA A 941 -30.10 0.98 28.26
C ALA A 941 -30.18 0.15 29.56
N VAL A 942 -30.85 -1.00 29.52
CA VAL A 942 -30.99 -1.91 30.66
C VAL A 942 -29.73 -2.79 30.75
N PRO A 943 -29.02 -2.84 31.89
CA PRO A 943 -27.82 -3.66 32.03
C PRO A 943 -28.15 -5.15 32.24
N PHE A 944 -27.24 -6.04 31.85
CA PHE A 944 -27.24 -7.41 32.35
C PHE A 944 -26.97 -7.44 33.86
N TYR A 945 -27.50 -8.43 34.57
CA TYR A 945 -27.24 -8.63 35.98
C TYR A 945 -25.73 -8.76 36.25
N GLY A 946 -25.24 -8.01 37.25
CA GLY A 946 -23.82 -8.00 37.62
C GLY A 946 -22.87 -7.37 36.59
N SER A 947 -23.38 -6.74 35.52
CA SER A 947 -22.59 -6.14 34.44
C SER A 947 -22.90 -4.65 34.25
N SER A 948 -21.95 -3.91 33.67
CA SER A 948 -22.18 -2.53 33.19
C SER A 948 -22.55 -2.47 31.71
N SER A 949 -22.73 -3.62 31.05
CA SER A 949 -23.06 -3.70 29.62
C SER A 949 -24.53 -3.40 29.38
N LEU A 950 -24.81 -2.27 28.72
CA LEU A 950 -26.16 -1.75 28.51
C LEU A 950 -26.79 -2.28 27.22
N GLN A 951 -28.03 -2.76 27.30
CA GLN A 951 -28.82 -3.25 26.18
C GLN A 951 -29.98 -2.31 25.85
N THR A 952 -30.13 -1.98 24.58
CA THR A 952 -31.24 -1.19 24.04
C THR A 952 -31.89 -1.95 22.88
N PHE A 953 -33.11 -2.44 23.10
CA PHE A 953 -33.87 -3.25 22.14
C PHE A 953 -35.39 -3.07 22.33
N GLN A 954 -36.17 -3.50 21.34
CA GLN A 954 -37.63 -3.41 21.39
C GLN A 954 -38.35 -4.52 20.61
N VAL A 955 -39.62 -4.70 20.90
CA VAL A 955 -40.57 -5.50 20.11
C VAL A 955 -41.75 -4.63 19.65
N VAL A 956 -42.23 -4.90 18.43
CA VAL A 956 -43.40 -4.28 17.81
C VAL A 956 -44.41 -5.36 17.41
N LEU A 957 -45.66 -5.24 17.84
CA LEU A 957 -46.77 -6.11 17.43
C LEU A 957 -47.73 -5.34 16.51
N TYR A 958 -48.20 -6.01 15.45
CA TYR A 958 -49.17 -5.48 14.50
C TYR A 958 -50.51 -6.24 14.55
N PRO A 959 -51.66 -5.61 14.22
CA PRO A 959 -52.98 -6.25 14.23
C PRO A 959 -53.11 -7.47 13.31
N ASP A 960 -52.25 -7.59 12.30
CA ASP A 960 -52.21 -8.70 11.34
C ASP A 960 -51.43 -9.93 11.85
N GLY A 961 -50.91 -9.89 13.09
CA GLY A 961 -50.17 -11.01 13.70
C GLY A 961 -48.66 -10.95 13.51
N ARG A 962 -48.12 -9.96 12.76
CA ARG A 962 -46.66 -9.79 12.63
C ARG A 962 -46.03 -9.30 13.93
N ILE A 963 -44.82 -9.80 14.18
CA ILE A 963 -44.01 -9.48 15.37
C ILE A 963 -42.62 -9.07 14.88
N CYS A 964 -42.13 -7.89 15.28
CA CYS A 964 -40.82 -7.39 14.87
C CYS A 964 -39.93 -7.12 16.08
N PHE A 965 -38.71 -7.65 16.08
CA PHE A 965 -37.65 -7.36 17.05
C PHE A 965 -36.66 -6.38 16.44
N HIS A 966 -36.23 -5.38 17.22
CA HIS A 966 -35.18 -4.43 16.79
C HIS A 966 -34.13 -4.26 17.88
N TYR A 967 -32.86 -4.39 17.52
CA TYR A 967 -31.72 -4.30 18.43
C TYR A 967 -30.86 -3.06 18.10
N GLN A 968 -31.01 -1.98 18.86
CA GLN A 968 -30.34 -0.71 18.55
C GLN A 968 -28.89 -0.67 19.03
N THR A 969 -28.67 -1.03 20.29
CA THR A 969 -27.33 -1.01 20.88
C THR A 969 -27.23 -2.15 21.88
N LEU A 970 -26.42 -3.15 21.54
CA LEU A 970 -26.11 -4.28 22.39
C LEU A 970 -24.62 -4.27 22.77
N ASN A 971 -24.30 -4.55 24.02
CA ASN A 971 -22.93 -4.51 24.54
C ASN A 971 -22.62 -5.76 25.38
N GLY A 972 -21.35 -6.12 25.50
CA GLY A 972 -20.92 -7.28 26.30
C GLY A 972 -21.05 -8.61 25.56
N THR A 973 -21.16 -9.72 26.30
CA THR A 973 -21.33 -11.06 25.74
C THR A 973 -22.76 -11.25 25.24
N LEU A 974 -22.93 -11.54 23.96
CA LEU A 974 -24.26 -11.67 23.32
C LEU A 974 -24.60 -13.12 22.91
N THR A 975 -23.83 -14.09 23.39
CA THR A 975 -23.99 -15.52 23.08
C THR A 975 -24.81 -16.27 24.12
N SER A 976 -25.54 -15.56 25.00
CA SER A 976 -26.25 -16.13 26.15
C SER A 976 -27.78 -15.96 26.14
N ALA A 977 -28.37 -15.48 25.02
CA ALA A 977 -29.80 -15.14 24.98
C ALA A 977 -30.64 -16.18 24.23
N THR A 978 -31.95 -16.21 24.53
CA THR A 978 -32.98 -16.88 23.72
C THR A 978 -33.89 -15.85 23.02
N LEU A 979 -34.18 -16.08 21.74
CA LEU A 979 -35.10 -15.30 20.93
C LEU A 979 -36.17 -16.22 20.32
N GLY A 980 -37.44 -15.80 20.32
CA GLY A 980 -38.49 -16.55 19.65
C GLY A 980 -39.89 -16.32 20.23
N ILE A 981 -40.82 -17.20 19.87
CA ILE A 981 -42.21 -17.19 20.34
C ILE A 981 -42.68 -18.60 20.72
N GLN A 982 -43.60 -18.72 21.67
CA GLN A 982 -44.19 -20.01 22.06
C GLN A 982 -45.66 -19.90 22.50
N ASP A 983 -46.41 -21.01 22.44
CA ASP A 983 -47.76 -21.15 22.99
C ASP A 983 -47.90 -22.19 24.13
N GLY A 984 -46.78 -22.79 24.56
CA GLY A 984 -46.71 -23.81 25.61
C GLY A 984 -46.73 -25.25 25.10
N GLY A 985 -46.99 -25.46 23.81
CA GLY A 985 -46.83 -26.74 23.12
C GLY A 985 -45.99 -26.63 21.83
N ASN A 986 -46.14 -25.52 21.11
CA ASN A 986 -45.44 -25.14 19.90
C ASN A 986 -44.51 -23.94 20.17
N ALA A 987 -43.42 -23.84 19.42
CA ALA A 987 -42.54 -22.70 19.45
C ALA A 987 -41.84 -22.45 18.11
N LEU A 988 -41.48 -21.20 17.87
CA LEU A 988 -40.52 -20.78 16.85
C LEU A 988 -39.30 -20.19 17.56
N GLU A 989 -38.21 -20.94 17.60
CA GLU A 989 -36.91 -20.46 18.10
C GLU A 989 -36.15 -19.76 16.97
N VAL A 990 -35.71 -18.53 17.23
CA VAL A 990 -34.87 -17.76 16.31
C VAL A 990 -33.39 -18.01 16.62
N ALA A 991 -33.03 -18.02 17.91
CA ALA A 991 -31.68 -18.34 18.38
C ALA A 991 -31.69 -18.72 19.87
N TYR A 992 -30.79 -19.63 20.27
CA TYR A 992 -30.57 -20.04 21.66
C TYR A 992 -29.07 -20.18 21.96
N ASN A 993 -28.50 -19.32 22.80
CA ASN A 993 -27.08 -19.39 23.19
C ASN A 993 -26.07 -19.41 22.01
N GLU A 994 -26.42 -18.77 20.91
CA GLU A 994 -25.62 -18.73 19.68
C GLU A 994 -25.06 -17.33 19.39
N SER A 995 -24.03 -17.25 18.56
CA SER A 995 -23.42 -15.98 18.09
C SER A 995 -24.26 -15.32 17.00
N TYR A 996 -25.50 -14.93 17.34
CA TYR A 996 -26.48 -14.38 16.39
C TYR A 996 -26.77 -12.88 16.61
N LEU A 997 -26.93 -12.45 17.86
CA LEU A 997 -27.28 -11.07 18.21
C LEU A 997 -26.17 -10.05 17.88
N LYS A 998 -26.56 -8.92 17.29
CA LYS A 998 -25.69 -7.76 17.04
C LYS A 998 -26.49 -6.46 16.96
N SER A 999 -25.83 -5.33 17.22
CA SER A 999 -26.43 -4.00 17.00
C SER A 999 -26.82 -3.80 15.54
N GLY A 1000 -28.00 -3.22 15.29
CA GLY A 1000 -28.57 -3.02 13.95
C GLY A 1000 -29.32 -4.22 13.36
N LEU A 1001 -29.45 -5.33 14.10
CA LEU A 1001 -30.26 -6.47 13.69
C LEU A 1001 -31.76 -6.17 13.85
N ALA A 1002 -32.56 -6.66 12.91
CA ALA A 1002 -34.01 -6.78 13.05
C ALA A 1002 -34.45 -8.19 12.65
N VAL A 1003 -35.50 -8.68 13.32
CA VAL A 1003 -36.13 -9.98 13.04
C VAL A 1003 -37.62 -9.76 12.91
N GLU A 1004 -38.22 -10.20 11.81
CA GLU A 1004 -39.67 -10.19 11.59
C GLU A 1004 -40.18 -11.63 11.64
N ILE A 1005 -41.09 -11.90 12.57
CA ILE A 1005 -41.83 -13.15 12.68
C ILE A 1005 -43.21 -12.94 12.04
N ARG A 1006 -43.55 -13.80 11.09
CA ARG A 1006 -44.76 -13.79 10.29
C ARG A 1006 -45.71 -14.90 10.73
N PRO A 1007 -47.02 -14.63 10.83
CA PRO A 1007 -48.00 -15.64 11.18
C PRO A 1007 -48.16 -16.68 10.05
N PRO A 1008 -48.64 -17.90 10.37
CA PRO A 1008 -48.92 -18.93 9.39
C PRO A 1008 -49.87 -18.42 8.29
N GLN A 1009 -49.53 -18.70 7.03
CA GLN A 1009 -50.49 -18.61 5.93
C GLN A 1009 -50.96 -20.04 5.55
N GLU A 1010 -52.26 -20.20 5.30
CA GLU A 1010 -52.83 -21.43 4.72
C GLU A 1010 -52.24 -21.67 3.31
N PRO A 1011 -52.03 -22.93 2.88
CA PRO A 1011 -51.13 -23.27 1.77
C PRO A 1011 -51.62 -22.72 0.43
N GLY A 1012 -50.90 -21.73 -0.11
CA GLY A 1012 -51.21 -21.10 -1.40
C GLY A 1012 -50.81 -21.93 -2.61
N ILE A 1013 -49.79 -22.81 -2.54
CA ILE A 1013 -49.27 -23.58 -3.69
C ILE A 1013 -48.68 -24.95 -3.27
N VAL A 1014 -49.04 -26.03 -3.96
CA VAL A 1014 -48.52 -27.40 -3.77
C VAL A 1014 -47.80 -27.89 -5.03
N TYR A 1015 -46.55 -28.34 -4.89
CA TYR A 1015 -45.70 -28.80 -5.99
C TYR A 1015 -45.71 -30.33 -6.15
N THR A 1016 -45.65 -30.84 -7.38
CA THR A 1016 -45.54 -32.30 -7.63
C THR A 1016 -44.18 -32.88 -7.29
N THR A 1017 -43.15 -32.04 -7.19
CA THR A 1017 -41.77 -32.42 -6.88
C THR A 1017 -41.11 -31.25 -6.17
N THR A 1018 -40.62 -31.44 -4.95
CA THR A 1018 -40.00 -30.40 -4.12
C THR A 1018 -38.48 -30.45 -4.11
N GLN A 1019 -37.87 -31.49 -4.70
CA GLN A 1019 -36.42 -31.61 -4.86
C GLN A 1019 -36.06 -32.53 -6.03
N GLY A 1020 -34.89 -32.36 -6.62
CA GLY A 1020 -34.44 -33.21 -7.71
C GLY A 1020 -32.98 -33.01 -8.11
N THR A 1021 -32.53 -33.86 -9.02
CA THR A 1021 -31.19 -33.77 -9.64
C THR A 1021 -31.36 -33.71 -11.16
N VAL A 1022 -30.70 -32.73 -11.79
CA VAL A 1022 -30.69 -32.53 -13.24
C VAL A 1022 -29.27 -32.72 -13.73
N ALA A 1023 -29.04 -33.77 -14.51
CA ALA A 1023 -27.73 -34.04 -15.12
C ALA A 1023 -27.34 -32.90 -16.09
N PRO A 1024 -26.04 -32.73 -16.40
CA PRO A 1024 -25.56 -31.77 -17.39
C PRO A 1024 -26.33 -31.81 -18.71
N SER A 1025 -26.71 -30.64 -19.23
CA SER A 1025 -27.52 -30.46 -20.45
C SER A 1025 -28.92 -31.10 -20.42
N ALA A 1026 -29.38 -31.61 -19.27
CA ALA A 1026 -30.72 -32.16 -19.12
C ALA A 1026 -31.72 -31.09 -18.67
N THR A 1027 -33.00 -31.42 -18.79
CA THR A 1027 -34.12 -30.58 -18.35
C THR A 1027 -35.15 -31.45 -17.65
N THR A 1028 -35.73 -30.93 -16.58
CA THR A 1028 -36.86 -31.54 -15.87
C THR A 1028 -38.03 -30.56 -15.78
N SER A 1029 -39.25 -31.08 -15.66
CA SER A 1029 -40.47 -30.27 -15.51
C SER A 1029 -41.02 -30.39 -14.10
N VAL A 1030 -41.42 -29.26 -13.52
CA VAL A 1030 -42.09 -29.15 -12.23
C VAL A 1030 -43.52 -28.64 -12.47
N TRP A 1031 -44.49 -29.33 -11.88
CA TRP A 1031 -45.90 -28.93 -11.89
C TRP A 1031 -46.32 -28.48 -10.49
N PHE A 1032 -47.29 -27.58 -10.42
CA PHE A 1032 -47.85 -27.11 -9.15
C PHE A 1032 -49.35 -26.82 -9.27
N THR A 1033 -50.03 -26.85 -8.13
CA THR A 1033 -51.44 -26.48 -7.94
C THR A 1033 -51.52 -25.34 -6.94
N ALA A 1034 -52.12 -24.22 -7.32
CA ALA A 1034 -52.40 -23.07 -6.47
C ALA A 1034 -53.85 -23.15 -5.93
N PHE A 1035 -54.04 -22.80 -4.65
CA PHE A 1035 -55.34 -22.79 -3.98
C PHE A 1035 -55.74 -21.36 -3.60
N ALA A 1036 -56.98 -20.96 -3.91
CA ALA A 1036 -57.51 -19.62 -3.62
C ALA A 1036 -58.54 -19.62 -2.47
N ALA A 1037 -58.44 -20.56 -1.53
CA ALA A 1037 -59.30 -20.61 -0.37
C ALA A 1037 -59.10 -19.34 0.49
N HIS A 1038 -60.17 -18.57 0.69
CA HIS A 1038 -60.17 -17.31 1.47
C HIS A 1038 -59.39 -16.13 0.85
N LEU A 1039 -58.99 -16.20 -0.42
CA LEU A 1039 -58.39 -15.05 -1.12
C LEU A 1039 -59.46 -14.26 -1.91
N PRO A 1040 -59.56 -12.93 -1.74
CA PRO A 1040 -60.55 -12.12 -2.44
C PRO A 1040 -60.26 -12.05 -3.96
N PRO A 1041 -61.28 -11.78 -4.80
CA PRO A 1041 -61.09 -11.58 -6.23
C PRO A 1041 -60.08 -10.47 -6.53
N GLY A 1042 -59.14 -10.72 -7.45
CA GLY A 1042 -58.04 -9.81 -7.75
C GLY A 1042 -56.76 -10.51 -8.18
N ASN A 1043 -55.71 -9.73 -8.44
CA ASN A 1043 -54.38 -10.26 -8.75
C ASN A 1043 -53.55 -10.36 -7.47
N SER A 1044 -52.99 -11.53 -7.19
CA SER A 1044 -51.99 -11.77 -6.15
C SER A 1044 -50.67 -12.24 -6.78
N THR A 1045 -49.53 -12.01 -6.13
CA THR A 1045 -48.23 -12.51 -6.58
C THR A 1045 -47.47 -13.08 -5.40
N THR A 1046 -46.93 -14.29 -5.55
CA THR A 1046 -46.03 -14.93 -4.59
C THR A 1046 -44.68 -15.27 -5.24
N LEU A 1047 -43.65 -15.57 -4.46
CA LEU A 1047 -42.32 -15.94 -4.94
C LEU A 1047 -42.03 -17.40 -4.61
N LEU A 1048 -41.68 -18.19 -5.63
CA LEU A 1048 -41.10 -19.51 -5.46
C LEU A 1048 -39.57 -19.38 -5.38
N THR A 1049 -38.95 -19.90 -4.32
CA THR A 1049 -37.50 -19.97 -4.19
C THR A 1049 -37.01 -21.36 -4.64
N VAL A 1050 -36.14 -21.39 -5.64
CA VAL A 1050 -35.39 -22.58 -6.06
C VAL A 1050 -33.99 -22.49 -5.48
N ALA A 1051 -33.70 -23.27 -4.44
CA ALA A 1051 -32.36 -23.41 -3.91
C ALA A 1051 -31.61 -24.51 -4.68
N CYS A 1052 -30.34 -24.31 -4.99
CA CYS A 1052 -29.52 -25.31 -5.69
C CYS A 1052 -28.03 -25.22 -5.37
N ASN A 1053 -27.24 -26.16 -5.90
CA ASN A 1053 -25.79 -26.22 -5.74
C ASN A 1053 -25.00 -25.44 -6.81
N ASP A 1054 -25.66 -24.58 -7.59
CA ASP A 1054 -25.01 -23.58 -8.44
C ASP A 1054 -24.37 -22.51 -7.54
N VAL A 1055 -23.05 -22.36 -7.61
CA VAL A 1055 -22.29 -21.44 -6.74
C VAL A 1055 -22.55 -19.98 -7.10
N ASP A 1056 -22.84 -19.70 -8.37
CA ASP A 1056 -23.11 -18.34 -8.84
C ASP A 1056 -24.57 -17.96 -8.58
N THR A 1057 -25.49 -18.93 -8.66
CA THR A 1057 -26.93 -18.74 -8.41
C THR A 1057 -27.49 -19.76 -7.41
N PRO A 1058 -27.08 -19.73 -6.13
CA PRO A 1058 -27.50 -20.73 -5.13
C PRO A 1058 -29.00 -20.65 -4.80
N PHE A 1059 -29.63 -19.51 -5.06
CA PHE A 1059 -31.07 -19.28 -4.91
C PHE A 1059 -31.61 -18.52 -6.12
N LEU A 1060 -32.67 -19.04 -6.72
CA LEU A 1060 -33.34 -18.43 -7.86
C LEU A 1060 -34.82 -18.24 -7.55
N GLN A 1061 -35.28 -16.99 -7.53
CA GLN A 1061 -36.68 -16.64 -7.25
C GLN A 1061 -37.50 -16.55 -8.55
N ILE A 1062 -38.63 -17.25 -8.58
CA ILE A 1062 -39.57 -17.25 -9.71
C ILE A 1062 -40.91 -16.64 -9.24
N PRO A 1063 -41.32 -15.49 -9.78
CA PRO A 1063 -42.63 -14.91 -9.45
C PRO A 1063 -43.79 -15.74 -10.00
N ILE A 1064 -44.80 -15.99 -9.17
CA ILE A 1064 -46.04 -16.66 -9.51
C ILE A 1064 -47.19 -15.65 -9.34
N ALA A 1065 -47.75 -15.20 -10.46
CA ALA A 1065 -48.92 -14.33 -10.49
C ALA A 1065 -50.21 -15.18 -10.51
N LEU A 1066 -51.05 -14.99 -9.50
CA LEU A 1066 -52.38 -15.59 -9.37
C LEU A 1066 -53.44 -14.54 -9.74
N ALA A 1067 -54.30 -14.85 -10.70
CA ALA A 1067 -55.47 -14.03 -11.03
C ALA A 1067 -56.73 -14.75 -10.53
N ILE A 1068 -57.36 -14.18 -9.51
CA ILE A 1068 -58.51 -14.75 -8.82
C ILE A 1068 -59.79 -14.15 -9.40
N VAL A 1069 -60.61 -14.99 -10.04
CA VAL A 1069 -61.90 -14.59 -10.62
C VAL A 1069 -63.07 -14.97 -9.69
N PRO A 1070 -64.11 -14.12 -9.50
CA PRO A 1070 -65.22 -14.42 -8.58
C PRO A 1070 -65.95 -15.72 -8.92
N ALA A 1071 -66.40 -16.45 -7.89
CA ALA A 1071 -67.26 -17.63 -8.08
C ALA A 1071 -68.68 -17.18 -8.44
N SER A 1072 -69.20 -17.58 -9.61
CA SER A 1072 -70.62 -17.44 -9.94
C SER A 1072 -71.41 -18.58 -9.28
N GLU A 1073 -71.99 -18.37 -8.10
CA GLU A 1073 -73.06 -19.22 -7.58
C GLU A 1073 -74.39 -18.77 -8.19
N ASP A 1074 -74.64 -19.25 -9.40
CA ASP A 1074 -75.93 -19.20 -10.11
C ASP A 1074 -76.30 -20.66 -10.42
N GLY A 1075 -76.84 -21.33 -9.41
CA GLY A 1075 -77.09 -22.77 -9.36
C GLY A 1075 -78.16 -23.23 -10.34
N ASP A 1076 -79.02 -22.33 -10.82
CA ASP A 1076 -80.05 -22.62 -11.82
C ASP A 1076 -79.85 -21.94 -13.19
N GLY A 1077 -78.80 -21.11 -13.34
CA GLY A 1077 -78.33 -20.57 -14.61
C GLY A 1077 -79.15 -19.38 -15.13
N ASP A 1078 -79.86 -18.68 -14.25
CA ASP A 1078 -80.75 -17.57 -14.60
C ASP A 1078 -80.06 -16.19 -14.56
N ASN A 1079 -78.77 -16.19 -14.23
CA ASN A 1079 -77.83 -15.07 -14.01
C ASN A 1079 -78.00 -14.34 -12.67
N LEU A 1080 -78.97 -14.67 -11.83
CA LEU A 1080 -79.05 -14.14 -10.46
C LEU A 1080 -78.16 -14.98 -9.52
N PRO A 1081 -77.50 -14.37 -8.53
CA PRO A 1081 -76.76 -15.15 -7.53
C PRO A 1081 -77.69 -15.84 -6.52
N ASP A 1082 -77.46 -17.12 -6.23
CA ASP A 1082 -78.24 -17.94 -5.28
C ASP A 1082 -78.34 -17.28 -3.90
N TRP A 1083 -77.26 -16.65 -3.41
CA TRP A 1083 -77.26 -15.93 -2.13
C TRP A 1083 -78.23 -14.75 -2.13
N TRP A 1084 -78.35 -14.06 -3.26
CA TRP A 1084 -79.22 -12.90 -3.42
C TRP A 1084 -80.69 -13.34 -3.52
N GLU A 1085 -80.95 -14.46 -4.20
CA GLU A 1085 -82.28 -15.08 -4.23
C GLU A 1085 -82.74 -15.54 -2.82
N VAL A 1086 -81.83 -16.11 -2.03
CA VAL A 1086 -82.11 -16.48 -0.63
C VAL A 1086 -82.49 -15.28 0.23
N ASP A 1087 -81.76 -14.16 0.11
CA ASP A 1087 -82.00 -12.99 0.94
C ASP A 1087 -83.34 -12.30 0.67
N TYR A 1088 -83.80 -12.27 -0.58
CA TYR A 1088 -85.02 -11.54 -0.98
C TYR A 1088 -86.24 -12.43 -1.26
N PHE A 1089 -86.04 -13.69 -1.64
CA PHE A 1089 -87.11 -14.62 -1.99
C PHE A 1089 -87.11 -15.88 -1.11
N GLY A 1090 -86.11 -16.04 -0.23
CA GLY A 1090 -86.07 -17.11 0.78
C GLY A 1090 -85.70 -18.48 0.23
N ALA A 1091 -85.33 -18.60 -1.04
CA ALA A 1091 -84.93 -19.85 -1.69
C ALA A 1091 -83.83 -19.59 -2.74
N PRO A 1092 -82.82 -20.49 -2.85
CA PRO A 1092 -81.64 -20.31 -3.72
C PRO A 1092 -81.84 -20.71 -5.18
N THR A 1093 -83.05 -21.14 -5.58
CA THR A 1093 -83.40 -21.50 -6.97
C THR A 1093 -84.91 -21.37 -7.10
N GLN A 1094 -85.40 -20.95 -8.28
CA GLN A 1094 -86.82 -20.70 -8.65
C GLN A 1094 -87.28 -19.23 -8.66
N VAL A 1095 -86.40 -18.24 -8.49
CA VAL A 1095 -86.79 -16.87 -8.86
C VAL A 1095 -86.77 -16.79 -10.38
N ASN A 1096 -87.68 -16.01 -10.95
CA ASN A 1096 -87.65 -15.75 -12.39
C ASN A 1096 -87.17 -14.33 -12.58
N ALA A 1097 -85.93 -14.19 -13.06
CA ALA A 1097 -85.27 -12.92 -13.36
C ALA A 1097 -86.11 -11.93 -14.19
N ALA A 1098 -87.03 -12.41 -15.03
CA ALA A 1098 -87.93 -11.57 -15.84
C ALA A 1098 -89.23 -11.14 -15.12
N THR A 1099 -89.46 -11.59 -13.89
CA THR A 1099 -90.66 -11.23 -13.11
C THR A 1099 -90.58 -9.76 -12.69
N ILE A 1100 -91.71 -9.05 -12.71
CA ILE A 1100 -91.76 -7.66 -12.23
C ILE A 1100 -91.74 -7.64 -10.70
N CYS A 1101 -90.85 -6.84 -10.13
CA CYS A 1101 -90.68 -6.60 -8.70
C CYS A 1101 -91.92 -5.95 -8.07
N SER A 1102 -91.95 -5.89 -6.73
CA SER A 1102 -93.03 -5.25 -5.97
C SER A 1102 -93.25 -3.76 -6.32
N ASN A 1103 -92.27 -3.11 -6.94
CA ASN A 1103 -92.36 -1.73 -7.43
C ASN A 1103 -93.21 -1.58 -8.70
N GLY A 1104 -93.57 -2.68 -9.37
CA GLY A 1104 -94.39 -2.68 -10.58
C GLY A 1104 -93.69 -2.19 -11.85
N ILE A 1105 -92.38 -1.91 -11.80
CA ILE A 1105 -91.63 -1.24 -12.86
C ILE A 1105 -90.44 -2.09 -13.32
N ASN A 1106 -89.56 -2.49 -12.40
CA ASN A 1106 -88.34 -3.23 -12.74
C ASN A 1106 -88.59 -4.73 -12.73
N THR A 1107 -87.89 -5.45 -13.60
CA THR A 1107 -87.73 -6.91 -13.45
C THR A 1107 -86.80 -7.24 -12.27
N VAL A 1108 -86.87 -8.46 -11.76
CA VAL A 1108 -85.97 -8.96 -10.70
C VAL A 1108 -84.50 -8.82 -11.12
N TRP A 1109 -84.20 -9.14 -12.38
CA TRP A 1109 -82.88 -8.92 -12.98
C TRP A 1109 -82.44 -7.46 -12.92
N GLU A 1110 -83.29 -6.55 -13.37
CA GLU A 1110 -82.98 -5.12 -13.36
C GLU A 1110 -82.83 -4.58 -11.94
N ALA A 1111 -83.58 -5.12 -10.97
CA ALA A 1111 -83.42 -4.79 -9.56
C ALA A 1111 -82.08 -5.30 -9.01
N TYR A 1112 -81.67 -6.52 -9.33
CA TYR A 1112 -80.35 -7.05 -8.96
C TYR A 1112 -79.20 -6.21 -9.53
N VAL A 1113 -79.24 -5.94 -10.84
CA VAL A 1113 -78.23 -5.12 -11.53
C VAL A 1113 -78.19 -3.70 -10.94
N ALA A 1114 -79.34 -3.14 -10.59
CA ALA A 1114 -79.44 -1.82 -9.95
C ALA A 1114 -79.15 -1.82 -8.44
N GLY A 1115 -78.99 -3.00 -7.81
CA GLY A 1115 -78.82 -3.12 -6.36
C GLY A 1115 -80.09 -2.84 -5.52
N PHE A 1116 -81.27 -2.82 -6.13
CA PHE A 1116 -82.54 -2.59 -5.44
C PHE A 1116 -83.03 -3.86 -4.74
N ASP A 1117 -83.71 -3.67 -3.60
CA ASP A 1117 -84.51 -4.72 -2.98
C ASP A 1117 -85.78 -4.95 -3.83
N PRO A 1118 -85.93 -6.13 -4.46
CA PRO A 1118 -87.04 -6.41 -5.38
C PRO A 1118 -88.40 -6.53 -4.65
N THR A 1119 -88.40 -6.62 -3.32
CA THR A 1119 -89.59 -6.78 -2.50
C THR A 1119 -90.20 -5.45 -2.05
N VAL A 1120 -89.46 -4.35 -2.15
CA VAL A 1120 -89.88 -3.03 -1.67
C VAL A 1120 -90.64 -2.26 -2.77
N PRO A 1121 -91.93 -1.89 -2.56
CA PRO A 1121 -92.73 -1.22 -3.59
C PRO A 1121 -92.25 0.17 -4.02
N THR A 1122 -91.37 0.79 -3.22
CA THR A 1122 -90.80 2.12 -3.49
C THR A 1122 -89.37 2.05 -4.03
N ALA A 1123 -88.75 0.87 -4.12
CA ALA A 1123 -87.40 0.73 -4.62
C ALA A 1123 -87.41 0.87 -6.14
N GLY A 1124 -86.66 1.81 -6.69
CA GLY A 1124 -86.64 2.09 -8.12
C GLY A 1124 -86.09 3.48 -8.40
N PHE A 1125 -85.71 3.73 -9.65
CA PHE A 1125 -85.38 5.08 -10.10
C PHE A 1125 -86.68 5.85 -10.33
N THR A 1126 -86.89 6.92 -9.57
CA THR A 1126 -88.01 7.82 -9.76
C THR A 1126 -87.58 9.04 -10.54
N PHE A 1127 -88.34 9.37 -11.57
CA PHE A 1127 -88.13 10.53 -12.41
C PHE A 1127 -89.42 11.33 -12.47
N PHE A 1128 -89.41 12.56 -11.97
CA PHE A 1128 -90.57 13.45 -12.06
C PHE A 1128 -90.13 14.88 -12.35
N GLY A 1129 -90.89 15.54 -13.23
CA GLY A 1129 -90.71 16.94 -13.56
C GLY A 1129 -91.50 17.84 -12.60
N ILE A 1130 -90.92 18.98 -12.22
CA ILE A 1130 -91.64 20.05 -11.52
C ILE A 1130 -92.23 20.99 -12.59
N GLU A 1131 -93.55 20.99 -12.74
CA GLU A 1131 -94.26 21.90 -13.66
C GLU A 1131 -94.08 23.36 -13.23
N LYS A 1132 -93.77 24.24 -14.18
CA LYS A 1132 -93.83 25.69 -13.98
C LYS A 1132 -95.20 26.25 -14.38
N ASP A 1133 -95.77 25.73 -15.47
CA ASP A 1133 -97.10 26.02 -16.03
C ASP A 1133 -97.55 24.81 -16.86
N TYR A 1134 -98.85 24.69 -17.19
CA TYR A 1134 -99.52 23.55 -17.87
C TYR A 1134 -98.88 23.02 -19.19
N GLU A 1135 -97.78 23.60 -19.67
CA GLU A 1135 -97.06 23.18 -20.89
C GLU A 1135 -95.52 23.02 -20.71
N TYR A 1136 -94.92 23.31 -19.54
CA TYR A 1136 -93.45 23.30 -19.35
C TYR A 1136 -92.99 22.85 -17.94
N PHE A 1137 -91.94 22.01 -17.88
CA PHE A 1137 -91.24 21.61 -16.65
C PHE A 1137 -89.96 22.46 -16.45
N ASP A 1138 -89.76 23.01 -15.24
CA ASP A 1138 -88.60 23.85 -14.91
C ASP A 1138 -87.41 23.03 -14.36
N GLN A 1139 -87.68 21.87 -13.77
CA GLN A 1139 -86.69 20.99 -13.14
C GLN A 1139 -87.08 19.53 -13.28
N PHE A 1140 -86.10 18.66 -13.47
CA PHE A 1140 -86.26 17.22 -13.35
C PHE A 1140 -85.57 16.75 -12.08
N ILE A 1141 -86.30 15.95 -11.31
CA ILE A 1141 -85.76 15.27 -10.13
C ILE A 1141 -85.55 13.82 -10.49
N PHE A 1142 -84.30 13.38 -10.37
CA PHE A 1142 -83.93 11.97 -10.38
C PHE A 1142 -83.69 11.58 -8.92
N ASP A 1143 -84.48 10.65 -8.38
CA ASP A 1143 -84.38 10.23 -6.98
C ASP A 1143 -84.42 8.70 -6.88
N TRP A 1144 -83.51 8.16 -6.08
CA TRP A 1144 -83.46 6.76 -5.71
C TRP A 1144 -82.76 6.55 -4.37
N PRO A 1145 -83.09 5.48 -3.64
CA PRO A 1145 -82.42 5.14 -2.39
C PRO A 1145 -80.94 4.83 -2.61
N GLN A 1146 -80.07 5.32 -1.72
CA GLN A 1146 -78.67 4.87 -1.66
C GLN A 1146 -78.61 3.38 -1.32
N VAL A 1147 -77.75 2.65 -2.04
CA VAL A 1147 -77.51 1.22 -1.86
C VAL A 1147 -76.05 1.01 -1.47
N SER A 1148 -75.81 0.28 -0.37
CA SER A 1148 -74.45 0.00 0.11
C SER A 1148 -73.64 -0.79 -0.93
N GLY A 1149 -72.38 -0.38 -1.16
CA GLY A 1149 -71.48 -1.04 -2.12
C GLY A 1149 -71.73 -0.73 -3.60
N ARG A 1150 -72.66 0.18 -3.92
CA ARG A 1150 -72.96 0.59 -5.30
C ARG A 1150 -72.68 2.08 -5.52
N LEU A 1151 -72.15 2.41 -6.70
CA LEU A 1151 -72.01 3.77 -7.22
C LEU A 1151 -72.70 3.87 -8.58
N TYR A 1152 -73.18 5.05 -8.94
CA TYR A 1152 -74.00 5.28 -10.12
C TYR A 1152 -73.43 6.41 -10.99
N ASN A 1153 -73.31 6.14 -12.29
CA ASN A 1153 -73.03 7.13 -13.31
C ASN A 1153 -74.33 7.48 -14.04
N ILE A 1154 -74.68 8.76 -14.14
CA ILE A 1154 -75.88 9.25 -14.81
C ILE A 1154 -75.50 9.91 -16.12
N TYR A 1155 -76.20 9.58 -17.19
CA TYR A 1155 -75.97 10.10 -18.52
C TYR A 1155 -77.23 10.72 -19.14
N TYR A 1156 -77.05 11.64 -20.08
CA TYR A 1156 -78.14 12.22 -20.87
C TYR A 1156 -77.80 12.27 -22.37
N SER A 1157 -78.84 12.13 -23.19
CA SER A 1157 -78.73 12.36 -24.63
C SER A 1157 -80.03 12.93 -25.19
N SER A 1158 -79.96 13.93 -26.07
CA SER A 1158 -81.14 14.37 -26.82
C SER A 1158 -81.55 13.37 -27.91
N ASN A 1159 -80.68 12.43 -28.29
CA ASN A 1159 -80.95 11.36 -29.24
C ASN A 1159 -80.04 10.15 -28.96
N PRO A 1160 -80.55 8.92 -28.73
CA PRO A 1160 -79.73 7.77 -28.35
C PRO A 1160 -78.63 7.43 -29.35
N ILE A 1161 -78.82 7.84 -30.62
CA ILE A 1161 -77.86 7.62 -31.71
C ILE A 1161 -76.65 8.58 -31.62
N SER A 1162 -76.81 9.78 -31.05
CA SER A 1162 -75.71 10.75 -30.91
C SER A 1162 -74.75 10.46 -29.75
N GLY A 1163 -74.98 9.38 -29.00
CA GLY A 1163 -74.21 9.03 -27.81
C GLY A 1163 -74.75 9.70 -26.55
N PHE A 1164 -74.43 9.12 -25.41
CA PHE A 1164 -74.81 9.59 -24.08
C PHE A 1164 -73.67 10.41 -23.46
N GLU A 1165 -73.98 11.59 -22.94
CA GLU A 1165 -73.05 12.45 -22.20
C GLU A 1165 -73.17 12.16 -20.70
N LEU A 1166 -72.04 11.96 -20.03
CA LEU A 1166 -71.98 11.74 -18.58
C LEU A 1166 -72.32 13.04 -17.84
N LEU A 1167 -73.36 13.00 -17.00
CA LEU A 1167 -73.82 14.11 -16.19
C LEU A 1167 -73.33 14.04 -14.74
N VAL A 1168 -73.28 12.84 -14.15
CA VAL A 1168 -72.82 12.63 -12.77
C VAL A 1168 -72.05 11.32 -12.71
N GLU A 1169 -70.87 11.31 -12.09
CA GLU A 1169 -69.99 10.15 -11.98
C GLU A 1169 -69.85 9.70 -10.51
N HIS A 1170 -69.76 8.38 -10.27
CA HIS A 1170 -69.52 7.74 -8.98
C HIS A 1170 -70.48 8.23 -7.87
N PHE A 1171 -71.75 8.46 -8.19
CA PHE A 1171 -72.73 8.96 -7.23
C PHE A 1171 -73.26 7.82 -6.34
N PRO A 1172 -73.28 7.94 -5.01
CA PRO A 1172 -73.70 6.85 -4.13
C PRO A 1172 -75.23 6.67 -4.02
N GLY A 1173 -76.03 7.61 -4.55
CA GLY A 1173 -77.50 7.60 -4.49
C GLY A 1173 -78.09 8.81 -3.76
N GLY A 1174 -79.40 9.05 -3.93
CA GLY A 1174 -80.13 10.22 -3.41
C GLY A 1174 -80.75 11.10 -4.50
N ILE A 1175 -81.21 12.30 -4.12
CA ILE A 1175 -81.89 13.25 -5.01
C ILE A 1175 -80.87 14.05 -5.83
N ILE A 1176 -80.95 13.95 -7.16
CA ILE A 1176 -80.27 14.85 -8.09
C ILE A 1176 -81.29 15.86 -8.62
N THR A 1177 -81.07 17.13 -8.31
CA THR A 1177 -81.72 18.27 -8.97
C THR A 1177 -80.76 18.82 -10.01
N ASN A 1178 -81.02 18.54 -11.30
CA ASN A 1178 -80.23 19.14 -12.37
C ASN A 1178 -81.14 20.03 -13.23
N ASN A 1179 -80.70 21.27 -13.47
CA ASN A 1179 -81.29 22.07 -14.54
C ASN A 1179 -80.76 21.47 -15.86
N PRO A 1180 -81.62 20.93 -16.75
CA PRO A 1180 -81.14 20.38 -18.01
C PRO A 1180 -80.38 21.46 -18.80
N PRO A 1181 -79.31 21.12 -19.54
CA PRO A 1181 -78.50 22.12 -20.24
C PRO A 1181 -79.22 22.89 -21.35
N ARG A 1182 -80.41 22.48 -21.83
CA ARG A 1182 -81.13 23.11 -22.96
C ARG A 1182 -82.65 22.92 -22.90
N ASP A 1183 -83.37 23.90 -23.45
CA ASP A 1183 -84.84 24.05 -23.52
C ASP A 1183 -85.59 23.03 -24.41
N ASP A 1184 -85.11 21.78 -24.59
CA ASP A 1184 -85.81 20.77 -25.39
C ASP A 1184 -86.54 19.71 -24.53
N GLN A 1185 -87.86 19.59 -24.76
CA GLN A 1185 -88.78 18.77 -23.96
C GLN A 1185 -88.69 17.25 -24.22
N THR A 1186 -87.66 16.76 -24.92
CA THR A 1186 -87.52 15.32 -25.23
C THR A 1186 -86.05 14.90 -25.21
N GLY A 1187 -85.67 14.03 -24.28
CA GLY A 1187 -84.35 13.44 -24.19
C GLY A 1187 -84.37 12.08 -23.49
N PHE A 1188 -83.27 11.36 -23.57
CA PHE A 1188 -83.06 10.02 -23.06
C PHE A 1188 -82.01 10.06 -21.94
N TRP A 1189 -82.25 9.28 -20.89
CA TRP A 1189 -81.37 9.20 -19.73
C TRP A 1189 -80.79 7.79 -19.63
N GLY A 1190 -79.53 7.71 -19.25
CA GLY A 1190 -78.82 6.45 -19.01
C GLY A 1190 -78.33 6.39 -17.56
N VAL A 1191 -78.36 5.21 -16.96
CA VAL A 1191 -77.77 4.97 -15.63
C VAL A 1191 -76.87 3.75 -15.75
N GLU A 1192 -75.61 3.90 -15.35
CA GLU A 1192 -74.63 2.81 -15.24
C GLU A 1192 -74.32 2.58 -13.77
N VAL A 1193 -74.25 1.32 -13.36
CA VAL A 1193 -74.04 0.92 -11.97
C VAL A 1193 -72.67 0.27 -11.82
N LEU A 1194 -71.90 0.76 -10.85
CA LEU A 1194 -70.54 0.33 -10.53
C LEU A 1194 -70.49 -0.29 -9.13
N LEU A 1195 -69.54 -1.20 -8.92
CA LEU A 1195 -69.20 -1.72 -7.60
C LEU A 1195 -68.19 -0.77 -6.92
N ALA A 1196 -68.43 -0.41 -5.67
CA ALA A 1196 -67.46 0.34 -4.88
C ALA A 1196 -66.28 -0.60 -4.51
N PRO A 1197 -65.01 -0.14 -4.64
CA PRO A 1197 -63.83 -0.93 -4.33
C PRO A 1197 -63.67 -1.28 -2.85
#